data_AF-R7AYM2-F1
#
_entry.id   AF-R7AYM2-F1
#
_cell.length_a   1.000
_cell.length_b   1.000
_cell.length_c   1.000
_cell.angle_alpha   90.00
_cell.angle_beta   90.00
_cell.angle_gamma   90.00
#
_symmetry.space_group_name_H-M   'P 1'
#
loop_
_entity.id
_entity.type
_entity.pdbx_description
1 polymer ?
#
loop_
_entity_poly.entity_id
_entity_poly.type
_entity_poly.pdbx_seq_one_letter_code
_entity_poly.pdbx_strand_id
1 'polypeptide(L)'
;MHHKQIRALLIALTVLTAGLTAVNGLTDPFRLAERKHASVQLNQTDELRAPLFSIQSGCYPTEQKLMIQTETKGATVHYTLDGSTPTPQSPEFTQVLTLKDRSPEPNTLSKIGDISPNGNFVPEELVNKGTVVKAITVDQNGSCSDVITHSYFIGLDYGSLPVISLSTDQANLFDDATGIYRLGDSYKAWRQDPENASAEIWEAEGNYSQKGREWERPVCFELIEPDGGTFTQQLGMRIMGAASRSYTQKSFRLYAREEYGEKKLHYQLIPGNNKETDPTAPVDTYKTFLLRNGGNDLDYAKFRDNLIQQLFADRDIATQSARPAIVFINGEYWGIYAIQEDYSEHYLAEHFDVDKDQVILIKRGELEEGTEDDQQIYASFATWIRDTDFSDASNYEKLCQQMDVQSFIDEYCVTILTAGEDSLTEDNNWRIWRTRDTDPSNPYADGKWRWMLYDTEYSLGLYAGDKGGNFALDTLAAALKADSFNAGLLQKLLENEAFRQQFVLTLQDLVNESFNSARTTALLAEYETLYAPYMPAQFNRFGPDWVVQWMKPYDKYFRDQVNQIRQFFKLRPSQIPDFLQKDLNLSQERGTLTLTVNDAALGTVQVNTLKQLDLSGTWCGTYFADYPITLTAVPAPGASFTGWSGDASNTAPTITLTMNQAMSIQANFDLG
;
A
#
# COMPACT_ATOMS: atom_id res chain seq x y z
N MET A 1 14.17 4.21 33.46
CA MET A 1 12.77 3.92 33.90
C MET A 1 12.17 5.19 34.49
N HIS A 2 10.89 5.46 34.19
CA HIS A 2 9.99 6.44 34.84
C HIS A 2 9.74 7.87 34.31
N HIS A 3 10.25 8.33 33.15
CA HIS A 3 9.75 9.61 32.59
C HIS A 3 9.40 9.68 31.10
N LYS A 4 9.61 8.60 30.32
CA LYS A 4 9.17 8.52 28.91
C LYS A 4 7.96 7.63 28.64
N GLN A 5 7.71 6.64 29.49
CA GLN A 5 6.41 5.97 29.54
C GLN A 5 5.29 6.91 29.98
N ILE A 6 5.59 8.10 30.51
CA ILE A 6 4.59 9.14 30.84
C ILE A 6 4.32 10.08 29.66
N ARG A 7 5.20 10.19 28.64
CA ARG A 7 4.93 11.01 27.44
C ARG A 7 4.26 10.23 26.31
N ALA A 8 4.50 8.93 26.16
CA ALA A 8 3.66 8.07 25.33
C ALA A 8 2.27 7.88 25.95
N LEU A 9 2.18 7.82 27.29
CA LEU A 9 0.91 7.88 27.99
C LEU A 9 0.30 9.28 27.99
N LEU A 10 1.06 10.39 27.88
CA LEU A 10 0.50 11.72 27.70
C LEU A 10 0.11 12.01 26.25
N ILE A 11 0.68 11.39 25.22
CA ILE A 11 0.13 11.53 23.86
C ILE A 11 -1.13 10.67 23.71
N ALA A 12 -1.17 9.48 24.34
CA ALA A 12 -2.41 8.71 24.49
C ALA A 12 -3.43 9.40 25.43
N LEU A 13 -3.00 10.16 26.45
CA LEU A 13 -3.87 10.89 27.37
C LEU A 13 -4.19 12.31 26.90
N THR A 14 -3.42 12.92 26.00
CA THR A 14 -3.73 14.20 25.33
C THR A 14 -4.61 13.93 24.12
N VAL A 15 -4.57 12.74 23.50
CA VAL A 15 -5.68 12.26 22.63
C VAL A 15 -6.94 11.93 23.45
N LEU A 16 -6.81 11.52 24.73
CA LEU A 16 -7.96 11.35 25.64
C LEU A 16 -8.40 12.62 26.42
N THR A 17 -7.63 13.71 26.46
CA THR A 17 -7.98 14.96 27.18
C THR A 17 -8.08 16.20 26.30
N ALA A 18 -7.52 16.21 25.09
CA ALA A 18 -7.96 17.11 24.01
C ALA A 18 -9.37 16.73 23.52
N GLY A 19 -9.79 15.47 23.74
CA GLY A 19 -11.18 15.04 23.64
C GLY A 19 -12.10 15.54 24.76
N LEU A 20 -11.59 16.23 25.80
CA LEU A 20 -12.41 16.66 26.95
C LEU A 20 -12.31 18.15 27.33
N THR A 21 -11.45 18.96 26.70
CA THR A 21 -11.39 20.42 26.97
C THR A 21 -11.19 21.33 25.75
N ALA A 22 -11.46 20.83 24.54
CA ALA A 22 -11.91 21.66 23.43
C ALA A 22 -13.45 21.67 23.35
N VAL A 23 -14.09 21.69 24.52
CA VAL A 23 -15.51 22.02 24.70
C VAL A 23 -15.54 23.49 25.12
N ASN A 24 -15.88 24.36 24.16
CA ASN A 24 -16.18 25.80 24.24
C ASN A 24 -15.25 26.65 23.36
N GLY A 25 -15.57 26.78 22.07
CA GLY A 25 -14.98 27.87 21.29
C GLY A 25 -14.93 27.79 19.77
N LEU A 26 -15.51 26.77 19.11
CA LEU A 26 -15.79 26.83 17.68
C LEU A 26 -17.18 26.25 17.42
N THR A 27 -18.05 27.12 16.95
CA THR A 27 -19.47 26.88 16.68
C THR A 27 -19.67 26.15 15.34
N ASP A 28 -20.19 24.93 15.43
CA ASP A 28 -21.17 24.27 14.54
C ASP A 28 -20.78 23.90 13.09
N PRO A 29 -20.62 22.60 12.80
CA PRO A 29 -21.41 22.00 11.72
C PRO A 29 -22.06 20.65 12.09
N PHE A 30 -22.45 20.45 13.36
CA PHE A 30 -23.13 19.24 13.80
C PHE A 30 -24.40 19.59 14.58
N ARG A 31 -25.47 19.89 13.84
CA ARG A 31 -26.82 19.61 14.31
C ARG A 31 -27.08 18.10 14.21
N LEU A 32 -26.68 17.37 15.24
CA LEU A 32 -27.33 16.11 15.59
C LEU A 32 -28.78 16.42 15.98
N ALA A 33 -29.71 16.16 15.06
CA ALA A 33 -31.07 15.86 15.46
C ALA A 33 -31.08 14.45 16.03
N GLU A 34 -31.29 14.32 17.34
CA GLU A 34 -31.81 13.10 17.95
C GLU A 34 -33.09 12.68 17.22
N ARG A 35 -32.98 11.78 16.24
CA ARG A 35 -34.16 11.09 15.71
C ARG A 35 -34.43 9.88 16.60
N LYS A 36 -35.15 10.13 17.71
CA LYS A 36 -36.20 9.19 18.17
C LYS A 36 -36.93 8.70 16.95
N HIS A 37 -37.21 7.40 16.82
CA HIS A 37 -38.04 6.78 15.77
C HIS A 37 -39.06 7.77 15.19
N ALA A 38 -38.64 8.53 14.18
CA ALA A 38 -39.39 9.63 13.66
C ALA A 38 -40.07 9.06 12.43
N SER A 39 -41.39 8.91 12.52
CA SER A 39 -42.22 8.87 11.33
C SER A 39 -41.84 10.07 10.47
N VAL A 40 -41.09 9.85 9.39
CA VAL A 40 -40.77 10.92 8.44
C VAL A 40 -42.07 11.25 7.72
N GLN A 41 -42.68 12.39 8.05
CA GLN A 41 -43.70 12.96 7.19
C GLN A 41 -43.00 13.60 5.99
N LEU A 42 -43.01 12.89 4.87
CA LEU A 42 -42.43 13.34 3.60
C LEU A 42 -43.44 14.24 2.87
N ASN A 43 -42.99 15.40 2.41
CA ASN A 43 -43.76 16.24 1.48
C ASN A 43 -43.52 15.72 0.07
N GLN A 44 -44.57 15.28 -0.62
CA GLN A 44 -44.44 14.76 -1.98
C GLN A 44 -44.17 15.87 -3.00
N THR A 45 -43.38 15.56 -4.04
CA THR A 45 -43.00 16.47 -5.13
C THR A 45 -43.33 15.84 -6.48
N ASP A 46 -43.49 16.65 -7.53
CA ASP A 46 -43.68 16.16 -8.91
C ASP A 46 -42.34 15.86 -9.63
N GLU A 47 -41.20 16.16 -9.00
CA GLU A 47 -39.87 15.85 -9.53
C GLU A 47 -39.48 14.41 -9.18
N LEU A 48 -38.89 13.68 -10.14
CA LEU A 48 -38.43 12.31 -9.91
C LEU A 48 -37.21 12.30 -8.98
N ARG A 49 -37.41 11.85 -7.75
CA ARG A 49 -36.39 11.73 -6.69
C ARG A 49 -35.97 10.28 -6.49
N ALA A 50 -34.69 10.09 -6.17
CA ALA A 50 -34.15 8.80 -5.74
C ALA A 50 -34.83 8.30 -4.45
N PRO A 51 -34.89 6.98 -4.22
CA PRO A 51 -35.52 6.40 -3.03
C PRO A 51 -34.74 6.75 -1.75
N LEU A 52 -35.50 6.96 -0.66
CA LEU A 52 -34.98 7.26 0.67
C LEU A 52 -35.03 6.00 1.55
N PHE A 53 -33.88 5.63 2.12
CA PHE A 53 -33.75 4.50 3.04
C PHE A 53 -33.84 4.99 4.48
N SER A 54 -34.54 4.24 5.33
CA SER A 54 -34.69 4.59 6.75
C SER A 54 -33.43 4.35 7.58
N ILE A 55 -32.48 3.55 7.07
CA ILE A 55 -31.25 3.15 7.73
C ILE A 55 -30.12 3.20 6.69
N GLN A 56 -28.99 3.81 7.07
CA GLN A 56 -27.79 3.89 6.23
C GLN A 56 -27.07 2.53 6.13
N SER A 57 -26.11 2.41 5.21
CA SER A 57 -25.20 1.26 5.19
C SER A 57 -24.46 1.14 6.50
N GLY A 58 -24.09 -0.07 6.90
CA GLY A 58 -23.34 -0.26 8.14
C GLY A 58 -23.31 -1.68 8.66
N CYS A 59 -22.52 -1.84 9.72
CA CYS A 59 -22.48 -3.03 10.56
C CYS A 59 -23.40 -2.84 11.77
N TYR A 60 -24.30 -3.77 12.00
CA TYR A 60 -25.29 -3.70 13.09
C TYR A 60 -25.24 -4.95 13.96
N PRO A 61 -25.27 -4.83 15.29
CA PRO A 61 -25.15 -5.99 16.17
C PRO A 61 -26.39 -6.90 16.16
N THR A 62 -27.55 -6.35 15.75
CA THR A 62 -28.85 -7.04 15.81
C THR A 62 -29.70 -6.73 14.58
N GLU A 63 -30.76 -7.52 14.39
CA GLU A 63 -31.71 -7.37 13.29
C GLU A 63 -32.22 -5.93 13.13
N GLN A 64 -32.34 -5.49 11.88
CA GLN A 64 -32.82 -4.15 11.53
C GLN A 64 -34.12 -4.23 10.71
N LYS A 65 -34.92 -3.16 10.77
CA LYS A 65 -36.14 -3.01 9.98
C LYS A 65 -35.95 -1.89 8.97
N LEU A 66 -35.78 -2.25 7.70
CA LEU A 66 -35.55 -1.30 6.63
C LEU A 66 -36.86 -0.92 5.95
N MET A 67 -37.12 0.38 5.92
CA MET A 67 -38.18 1.01 5.13
C MET A 67 -37.54 1.80 4.00
N ILE A 68 -38.09 1.70 2.79
CA ILE A 68 -37.69 2.48 1.63
C ILE A 68 -38.92 3.23 1.14
N GLN A 69 -38.78 4.52 0.87
CA GLN A 69 -39.87 5.39 0.45
C GLN A 69 -39.41 6.31 -0.69
N THR A 70 -40.38 6.93 -1.37
CA THR A 70 -40.10 7.96 -2.37
C THR A 70 -40.88 9.23 -2.05
N GLU A 71 -40.25 10.38 -2.29
CA GLU A 71 -40.90 11.70 -2.25
C GLU A 71 -41.63 12.01 -3.57
N THR A 72 -41.45 11.21 -4.61
CA THR A 72 -42.07 11.46 -5.91
C THR A 72 -43.55 11.07 -5.86
N LYS A 73 -44.41 12.03 -6.15
CA LYS A 73 -45.86 11.86 -6.07
C LYS A 73 -46.34 10.80 -7.07
N GLY A 74 -47.04 9.79 -6.56
CA GLY A 74 -47.65 8.74 -7.39
C GLY A 74 -46.64 7.75 -8.02
N ALA A 75 -45.37 7.82 -7.61
CA ALA A 75 -44.33 6.88 -8.00
C ALA A 75 -44.28 5.66 -7.06
N THR A 76 -43.65 4.59 -7.53
CA THR A 76 -43.37 3.36 -6.76
C THR A 76 -41.87 3.19 -6.56
N VAL A 77 -41.47 2.36 -5.58
CA VAL A 77 -40.06 2.00 -5.37
C VAL A 77 -39.87 0.54 -5.79
N HIS A 78 -38.83 0.26 -6.57
CA HIS A 78 -38.47 -1.08 -7.01
C HIS A 78 -37.05 -1.42 -6.56
N TYR A 79 -36.80 -2.68 -6.18
CA TYR A 79 -35.53 -3.06 -5.56
C TYR A 79 -35.04 -4.46 -5.93
N THR A 80 -33.76 -4.71 -5.69
CA THR A 80 -33.09 -6.01 -5.84
C THR A 80 -32.24 -6.31 -4.59
N LEU A 81 -31.97 -7.60 -4.36
CA LEU A 81 -31.20 -8.10 -3.20
C LEU A 81 -29.99 -8.97 -3.59
N ASP A 82 -29.78 -9.17 -4.88
CA ASP A 82 -28.76 -10.06 -5.47
C ASP A 82 -27.61 -9.28 -6.13
N GLY A 83 -27.61 -7.95 -5.98
CA GLY A 83 -26.63 -7.04 -6.59
C GLY A 83 -27.00 -6.59 -8.01
N SER A 84 -28.04 -7.16 -8.62
CA SER A 84 -28.49 -6.76 -9.95
C SER A 84 -29.05 -5.34 -9.98
N THR A 85 -28.90 -4.63 -11.08
CA THR A 85 -29.46 -3.29 -11.25
C THR A 85 -31.00 -3.36 -11.30
N PRO A 86 -31.73 -2.67 -10.41
CA PRO A 86 -33.19 -2.73 -10.38
C PRO A 86 -33.80 -2.07 -11.62
N THR A 87 -34.95 -2.57 -12.05
CA THR A 87 -35.72 -2.09 -13.21
C THR A 87 -37.19 -1.90 -12.80
N PRO A 88 -38.05 -1.27 -13.62
CA PRO A 88 -39.49 -1.22 -13.37
C PRO A 88 -40.16 -2.60 -13.26
N GLN A 89 -39.50 -3.67 -13.73
CA GLN A 89 -39.98 -5.05 -13.62
C GLN A 89 -39.48 -5.76 -12.35
N SER A 90 -38.53 -5.15 -11.62
CA SER A 90 -38.08 -5.66 -10.32
C SER A 90 -39.21 -5.59 -9.28
N PRO A 91 -39.15 -6.36 -8.19
CA PRO A 91 -40.16 -6.32 -7.13
C PRO A 91 -40.40 -4.91 -6.59
N GLU A 92 -41.68 -4.53 -6.48
CA GLU A 92 -42.09 -3.29 -5.82
C GLU A 92 -41.92 -3.41 -4.31
N PHE A 93 -41.33 -2.40 -3.69
CA PHE A 93 -41.20 -2.28 -2.24
C PHE A 93 -42.56 -1.92 -1.63
N THR A 94 -43.27 -2.94 -1.14
CA THR A 94 -44.60 -2.79 -0.51
C THR A 94 -44.61 -3.11 0.99
N GLN A 95 -43.51 -3.66 1.51
CA GLN A 95 -43.38 -4.10 2.90
C GLN A 95 -42.00 -3.84 3.47
N VAL A 96 -41.93 -3.59 4.77
CA VAL A 96 -40.67 -3.40 5.52
C VAL A 96 -39.81 -4.67 5.42
N LEU A 97 -38.55 -4.50 5.04
CA LEU A 97 -37.57 -5.59 5.00
C LEU A 97 -37.00 -5.83 6.40
N THR A 98 -36.91 -7.11 6.78
CA THR A 98 -36.21 -7.52 8.01
C THR A 98 -34.81 -7.96 7.63
N LEU A 99 -33.83 -7.15 8.01
CA LEU A 99 -32.41 -7.44 7.79
C LEU A 99 -31.90 -8.25 8.98
N LYS A 100 -31.31 -9.40 8.70
CA LYS A 100 -30.78 -10.36 9.67
C LYS A 100 -29.42 -10.87 9.23
N ASP A 101 -28.71 -11.56 10.11
CA ASP A 101 -27.47 -12.26 9.73
C ASP A 101 -27.78 -13.33 8.67
N ARG A 102 -27.13 -13.19 7.51
CA ARG A 102 -27.27 -14.10 6.37
C ARG A 102 -26.16 -15.14 6.31
N SER A 103 -25.18 -15.09 7.20
CA SER A 103 -24.05 -16.03 7.22
C SER A 103 -24.48 -17.52 7.30
N PRO A 104 -25.58 -17.89 7.99
CA PRO A 104 -26.12 -19.26 7.96
C PRO A 104 -26.73 -19.70 6.62
N GLU A 105 -26.93 -18.80 5.65
CA GLU A 105 -27.48 -19.13 4.33
C GLU A 105 -26.43 -19.83 3.45
N PRO A 106 -26.84 -20.73 2.54
CA PRO A 106 -25.91 -21.38 1.61
C PRO A 106 -25.11 -20.36 0.79
N ASN A 107 -23.81 -20.63 0.60
CA ASN A 107 -22.97 -19.84 -0.29
C ASN A 107 -23.47 -19.92 -1.74
N THR A 108 -23.42 -18.80 -2.45
CA THR A 108 -23.83 -18.65 -3.85
C THR A 108 -22.65 -18.19 -4.71
N LEU A 109 -22.21 -16.94 -4.55
CA LEU A 109 -21.13 -16.34 -5.32
C LEU A 109 -19.79 -16.98 -5.01
N SER A 110 -19.53 -17.32 -3.74
CA SER A 110 -18.29 -17.95 -3.32
C SER A 110 -18.10 -19.37 -3.87
N LYS A 111 -19.15 -19.98 -4.43
CA LYS A 111 -19.09 -21.32 -5.05
C LYS A 111 -18.91 -21.27 -6.57
N ILE A 112 -18.93 -20.09 -7.18
CA ILE A 112 -18.72 -19.95 -8.61
C ILE A 112 -17.25 -20.31 -8.90
N GLY A 113 -17.05 -21.43 -9.60
CA GLY A 113 -15.75 -21.87 -10.09
C GLY A 113 -15.41 -21.28 -11.46
N ASP A 114 -14.41 -21.85 -12.11
CA ASP A 114 -13.92 -21.44 -13.43
C ASP A 114 -13.40 -19.99 -13.42
N ILE A 115 -12.70 -19.64 -12.34
CA ILE A 115 -12.13 -18.32 -12.06
C ILE A 115 -10.60 -18.33 -12.01
N SER A 116 -9.97 -19.50 -12.04
CA SER A 116 -8.53 -19.67 -11.89
C SER A 116 -8.07 -20.92 -12.65
N PRO A 117 -6.95 -20.85 -13.40
CA PRO A 117 -6.37 -22.02 -14.03
C PRO A 117 -5.76 -22.97 -12.98
N ASN A 118 -5.34 -22.45 -11.81
CA ASN A 118 -4.77 -23.22 -10.69
C ASN A 118 -5.79 -24.16 -10.01
N GLY A 119 -7.07 -24.10 -10.37
CA GLY A 119 -8.12 -24.96 -9.84
C GLY A 119 -9.35 -24.18 -9.37
N ASN A 120 -10.41 -24.93 -9.09
CA ASN A 120 -11.65 -24.39 -8.56
C ASN A 120 -11.67 -24.56 -7.04
N PHE A 121 -11.19 -23.54 -6.33
CA PHE A 121 -11.41 -23.48 -4.89
C PHE A 121 -12.88 -23.15 -4.61
N VAL A 122 -13.54 -24.03 -3.85
CA VAL A 122 -14.90 -23.82 -3.36
C VAL A 122 -14.86 -23.96 -1.84
N PRO A 123 -15.21 -22.91 -1.06
CA PRO A 123 -15.16 -22.98 0.39
C PRO A 123 -16.12 -24.06 0.89
N GLU A 124 -15.59 -24.95 1.72
CA GLU A 124 -16.36 -26.04 2.35
C GLU A 124 -17.36 -25.50 3.38
N GLU A 125 -16.98 -24.42 4.07
CA GLU A 125 -17.77 -23.79 5.12
C GLU A 125 -18.58 -22.60 4.60
N LEU A 126 -19.63 -22.25 5.35
CA LEU A 126 -20.40 -21.05 5.07
C LEU A 126 -19.52 -19.81 5.30
N VAL A 127 -19.58 -18.87 4.36
CA VAL A 127 -18.91 -17.57 4.50
C VAL A 127 -19.87 -16.54 5.09
N ASN A 128 -19.30 -15.51 5.73
CA ASN A 128 -20.06 -14.36 6.23
C ASN A 128 -20.84 -13.69 5.10
N LYS A 129 -22.05 -13.21 5.40
CA LYS A 129 -22.90 -12.54 4.41
C LYS A 129 -23.61 -11.31 4.95
N GLY A 130 -23.61 -10.25 4.14
CA GLY A 130 -24.45 -9.07 4.29
C GLY A 130 -25.65 -9.09 3.34
N THR A 131 -26.51 -8.08 3.49
CA THR A 131 -27.61 -7.80 2.57
C THR A 131 -27.27 -6.53 1.79
N VAL A 132 -27.19 -6.62 0.47
CA VAL A 132 -27.09 -5.45 -0.41
C VAL A 132 -28.46 -5.15 -0.96
N VAL A 133 -28.93 -3.93 -0.81
CA VAL A 133 -30.23 -3.47 -1.31
C VAL A 133 -29.98 -2.36 -2.31
N LYS A 134 -30.36 -2.60 -3.57
CA LYS A 134 -30.36 -1.57 -4.62
C LYS A 134 -31.79 -1.19 -4.93
N ALA A 135 -32.10 0.10 -4.97
CA ALA A 135 -33.45 0.56 -5.24
C ALA A 135 -33.49 1.77 -6.19
N ILE A 136 -34.60 1.87 -6.93
CA ILE A 136 -34.97 3.01 -7.77
C ILE A 136 -36.39 3.46 -7.46
N THR A 137 -36.69 4.72 -7.70
CA THR A 137 -38.06 5.23 -7.83
C THR A 137 -38.47 5.11 -9.30
N VAL A 138 -39.71 4.67 -9.56
CA VAL A 138 -40.31 4.59 -10.89
C VAL A 138 -41.55 5.48 -10.93
N ASP A 139 -41.57 6.48 -11.82
CA ASP A 139 -42.73 7.37 -11.98
C ASP A 139 -43.89 6.70 -12.75
N GLN A 140 -45.01 7.41 -12.87
CA GLN A 140 -46.20 6.93 -13.57
C GLN A 140 -46.00 6.68 -15.08
N ASN A 141 -44.93 7.24 -15.67
CA ASN A 141 -44.56 7.07 -17.07
C ASN A 141 -43.55 5.93 -17.28
N GLY A 142 -43.05 5.33 -16.19
CA GLY A 142 -42.00 4.30 -16.22
C GLY A 142 -40.57 4.83 -16.22
N SER A 143 -40.36 6.14 -15.97
CA SER A 143 -39.02 6.72 -15.83
C SER A 143 -38.40 6.33 -14.49
N CYS A 144 -37.10 6.06 -14.47
CA CYS A 144 -36.37 5.65 -13.27
C CYS A 144 -35.49 6.77 -12.71
N SER A 145 -35.41 6.86 -11.39
CA SER A 145 -34.36 7.64 -10.72
C SER A 145 -32.99 6.97 -10.84
N ASP A 146 -31.96 7.64 -10.33
CA ASP A 146 -30.68 6.99 -10.02
C ASP A 146 -30.87 5.83 -9.04
N VAL A 147 -29.97 4.85 -9.14
CA VAL A 147 -29.94 3.67 -8.27
C VAL A 147 -29.25 4.03 -6.95
N ILE A 148 -29.95 3.86 -5.84
CA ILE A 148 -29.37 3.96 -4.50
C ILE A 148 -29.03 2.56 -4.02
N THR A 149 -27.80 2.39 -3.51
CA THR A 149 -27.29 1.12 -3.01
C THR A 149 -26.95 1.28 -1.53
N HIS A 150 -27.41 0.36 -0.70
CA HIS A 150 -27.00 0.26 0.70
C HIS A 150 -26.65 -1.18 1.09
N SER A 151 -25.59 -1.34 1.87
CA SER A 151 -25.08 -2.61 2.35
C SER A 151 -25.17 -2.74 3.86
N TYR A 152 -25.74 -3.86 4.33
CA TYR A 152 -26.04 -4.12 5.73
C TYR A 152 -25.39 -5.42 6.21
N PHE A 153 -24.53 -5.32 7.22
CA PHE A 153 -23.83 -6.46 7.82
C PHE A 153 -24.33 -6.69 9.24
N ILE A 154 -25.20 -7.68 9.43
CA ILE A 154 -25.90 -7.90 10.70
C ILE A 154 -25.19 -8.99 11.51
N GLY A 155 -24.87 -8.71 12.77
CA GLY A 155 -24.15 -9.62 13.67
C GLY A 155 -22.67 -9.79 13.32
N LEU A 156 -22.14 -9.00 12.38
CA LEU A 156 -20.75 -9.03 11.94
C LEU A 156 -20.02 -7.81 12.48
N ASP A 157 -18.91 -8.05 13.18
CA ASP A 157 -18.03 -7.03 13.73
C ASP A 157 -16.61 -7.31 13.23
N TYR A 158 -16.02 -6.31 12.57
CA TYR A 158 -14.66 -6.39 12.04
C TYR A 158 -13.70 -5.48 12.79
N GLY A 159 -14.04 -5.06 14.02
CA GLY A 159 -13.15 -4.38 14.94
C GLY A 159 -12.53 -3.13 14.31
N SER A 160 -11.22 -3.13 14.14
CA SER A 160 -10.45 -1.98 13.63
C SER A 160 -10.34 -1.89 12.12
N LEU A 161 -10.85 -2.87 11.36
CA LEU A 161 -10.77 -2.87 9.90
C LEU A 161 -12.03 -2.27 9.26
N PRO A 162 -11.88 -1.41 8.25
CA PRO A 162 -13.03 -0.99 7.45
C PRO A 162 -13.60 -2.17 6.65
N VAL A 163 -14.89 -2.09 6.36
CA VAL A 163 -15.60 -3.02 5.47
C VAL A 163 -15.85 -2.34 4.14
N ILE A 164 -15.54 -3.03 3.05
CA ILE A 164 -15.84 -2.61 1.69
C ILE A 164 -16.92 -3.51 1.13
N SER A 165 -17.98 -2.90 0.60
CA SER A 165 -18.99 -3.60 -0.21
C SER A 165 -18.84 -3.17 -1.66
N LEU A 166 -18.58 -4.13 -2.53
CA LEU A 166 -18.60 -3.97 -3.98
C LEU A 166 -19.93 -4.54 -4.49
N SER A 167 -20.77 -3.69 -5.08
CA SER A 167 -22.03 -4.13 -5.68
C SER A 167 -22.06 -3.91 -7.19
N THR A 168 -22.34 -4.97 -7.94
CA THR A 168 -22.38 -4.96 -9.41
C THR A 168 -23.26 -6.09 -9.94
N ASP A 169 -23.74 -5.98 -11.19
CA ASP A 169 -24.43 -7.09 -11.85
C ASP A 169 -23.51 -8.32 -11.91
N GLN A 170 -24.02 -9.50 -11.52
CA GLN A 170 -23.20 -10.72 -11.42
C GLN A 170 -22.50 -11.09 -12.74
N ALA A 171 -23.13 -10.79 -13.89
CA ALA A 171 -22.57 -10.99 -15.22
C ALA A 171 -21.26 -10.21 -15.43
N ASN A 172 -21.11 -9.02 -14.83
CA ASN A 172 -19.88 -8.24 -14.92
C ASN A 172 -18.67 -8.99 -14.38
N LEU A 173 -18.86 -9.92 -13.44
CA LEU A 173 -17.80 -10.72 -12.85
C LEU A 173 -17.69 -12.12 -13.47
N PHE A 174 -18.81 -12.77 -13.77
CA PHE A 174 -18.83 -14.22 -14.02
C PHE A 174 -19.43 -14.63 -15.36
N ASP A 175 -19.81 -13.70 -16.23
CA ASP A 175 -20.18 -14.04 -17.61
C ASP A 175 -19.00 -14.68 -18.38
N ASP A 176 -19.29 -15.65 -19.24
CA ASP A 176 -18.25 -16.36 -19.99
C ASP A 176 -17.58 -15.46 -21.03
N ALA A 177 -18.30 -14.51 -21.63
CA ALA A 177 -17.75 -13.62 -22.66
C ALA A 177 -17.13 -12.35 -22.05
N THR A 178 -17.72 -11.81 -20.99
CA THR A 178 -17.41 -10.46 -20.49
C THR A 178 -17.11 -10.40 -18.99
N GLY A 179 -17.27 -11.48 -18.25
CA GLY A 179 -17.08 -11.51 -16.80
C GLY A 179 -15.61 -11.38 -16.42
N ILE A 180 -15.23 -10.27 -15.78
CA ILE A 180 -13.83 -9.93 -15.52
C ILE A 180 -13.14 -10.86 -14.51
N TYR A 181 -13.88 -11.67 -13.75
CA TYR A 181 -13.32 -12.59 -12.77
C TYR A 181 -13.18 -14.03 -13.30
N ARG A 182 -13.76 -14.31 -14.47
CA ARG A 182 -13.87 -15.64 -15.09
C ARG A 182 -12.59 -16.02 -15.85
N LEU A 183 -12.35 -17.32 -16.03
CA LEU A 183 -11.49 -17.82 -17.10
C LEU A 183 -12.11 -17.49 -18.46
N GLY A 184 -13.36 -17.90 -18.68
CA GLY A 184 -14.21 -17.45 -19.77
C GLY A 184 -13.72 -17.85 -21.16
N ASP A 185 -14.31 -17.24 -22.18
CA ASP A 185 -14.04 -17.52 -23.59
C ASP A 185 -12.60 -17.20 -23.99
N SER A 186 -11.99 -16.20 -23.35
CA SER A 186 -10.57 -15.86 -23.57
C SER A 186 -9.64 -17.02 -23.19
N TYR A 187 -9.89 -17.71 -22.06
CA TYR A 187 -9.08 -18.87 -21.68
C TYR A 187 -9.32 -20.08 -22.57
N LYS A 188 -10.57 -20.29 -23.01
CA LYS A 188 -10.89 -21.35 -23.97
C LYS A 188 -10.11 -21.16 -25.27
N ALA A 189 -9.99 -19.92 -25.77
CA ALA A 189 -9.19 -19.58 -26.94
C ALA A 189 -7.69 -19.77 -26.67
N TRP A 190 -7.18 -19.22 -25.55
CA TRP A 190 -5.77 -19.34 -25.15
C TRP A 190 -5.31 -20.80 -25.05
N ARG A 191 -6.11 -21.68 -24.43
CA ARG A 191 -5.82 -23.12 -24.30
C ARG A 191 -5.82 -23.90 -25.61
N GLN A 192 -6.51 -23.41 -26.63
CA GLN A 192 -6.56 -24.06 -27.94
C GLN A 192 -5.37 -23.72 -28.81
N ASP A 193 -4.65 -22.65 -28.49
CA ASP A 193 -3.44 -22.25 -29.19
C ASP A 193 -2.29 -23.24 -28.88
N PRO A 194 -1.73 -23.94 -29.88
CA PRO A 194 -0.61 -24.84 -29.68
C PRO A 194 0.65 -24.17 -29.13
N GLU A 195 0.81 -22.85 -29.31
CA GLU A 195 1.95 -22.09 -28.76
C GLU A 195 1.94 -22.09 -27.22
N ASN A 196 0.77 -22.25 -26.61
CA ASN A 196 0.59 -22.25 -25.16
C ASN A 196 0.69 -23.65 -24.52
N ALA A 197 1.06 -24.68 -25.29
CA ALA A 197 1.10 -26.07 -24.78
C ALA A 197 2.09 -26.27 -23.62
N SER A 198 3.16 -25.47 -23.58
CA SER A 198 4.18 -25.47 -22.53
C SER A 198 4.11 -24.26 -21.59
N ALA A 199 3.08 -23.41 -21.74
CA ALA A 199 2.95 -22.24 -20.91
C ALA A 199 2.68 -22.63 -19.46
N GLU A 200 3.34 -21.93 -18.55
CA GLU A 200 3.14 -22.10 -17.12
C GLU A 200 1.78 -21.52 -16.71
N ILE A 201 1.29 -21.99 -15.58
CA ILE A 201 -0.09 -21.71 -15.18
C ILE A 201 -0.35 -20.23 -14.84
N TRP A 202 0.69 -19.52 -14.40
CA TRP A 202 0.65 -18.09 -14.15
C TRP A 202 0.70 -17.24 -15.43
N GLU A 203 1.05 -17.84 -16.57
CA GLU A 203 1.03 -17.21 -17.90
C GLU A 203 -0.34 -17.35 -18.59
N ALA A 204 -1.23 -18.17 -18.03
CA ALA A 204 -2.55 -18.41 -18.59
C ALA A 204 -3.36 -17.12 -18.70
N GLU A 205 -3.89 -16.88 -19.91
CA GLU A 205 -4.79 -15.77 -20.18
C GLU A 205 -6.25 -16.19 -20.07
N GLY A 206 -7.07 -15.33 -19.47
CA GLY A 206 -8.52 -15.51 -19.37
C GLY A 206 -9.21 -14.17 -19.47
N ASN A 207 -10.52 -14.12 -19.24
CA ASN A 207 -11.23 -12.84 -19.17
C ASN A 207 -10.61 -11.92 -18.10
N TYR A 208 -10.11 -12.51 -17.01
CA TYR A 208 -9.38 -11.79 -15.96
C TYR A 208 -8.08 -11.11 -16.40
N SER A 209 -7.47 -11.53 -17.52
CA SER A 209 -6.19 -10.97 -17.98
C SER A 209 -6.38 -9.88 -19.03
N GLN A 210 -7.61 -9.64 -19.47
CA GLN A 210 -7.93 -8.69 -20.51
C GLN A 210 -7.78 -7.25 -20.02
N LYS A 211 -7.46 -6.37 -20.96
CA LYS A 211 -7.05 -4.98 -20.70
C LYS A 211 -7.95 -3.99 -21.42
N GLY A 212 -7.79 -2.72 -21.10
CA GLY A 212 -8.50 -1.62 -21.75
C GLY A 212 -9.92 -1.39 -21.21
N ARG A 213 -10.57 -0.44 -21.87
CA ARG A 213 -11.86 0.14 -21.48
C ARG A 213 -13.03 -0.83 -21.60
N GLU A 214 -12.97 -1.73 -22.57
CA GLU A 214 -13.99 -2.76 -22.78
C GLU A 214 -14.02 -3.84 -21.69
N TRP A 215 -13.00 -3.88 -20.83
CA TRP A 215 -12.89 -4.81 -19.70
C TRP A 215 -13.04 -4.12 -18.34
N GLU A 216 -13.46 -2.86 -18.34
CA GLU A 216 -13.87 -2.14 -17.13
C GLU A 216 -15.37 -2.36 -16.88
N ARG A 217 -15.77 -2.60 -15.64
CA ARG A 217 -17.16 -2.86 -15.26
C ARG A 217 -17.64 -1.85 -14.23
N PRO A 218 -18.90 -1.39 -14.29
CA PRO A 218 -19.45 -0.50 -13.28
C PRO A 218 -19.57 -1.24 -11.94
N VAL A 219 -19.26 -0.55 -10.85
CA VAL A 219 -19.41 -1.05 -9.48
C VAL A 219 -19.82 0.08 -8.55
N CYS A 220 -20.76 -0.19 -7.65
CA CYS A 220 -20.98 0.65 -6.49
C CYS A 220 -19.96 0.25 -5.42
N PHE A 221 -19.06 1.16 -5.08
CA PHE A 221 -18.13 1.02 -3.97
C PHE A 221 -18.73 1.67 -2.73
N GLU A 222 -18.89 0.91 -1.66
CA GLU A 222 -19.22 1.42 -0.34
C GLU A 222 -18.09 1.06 0.64
N LEU A 223 -17.64 2.04 1.41
CA LEU A 223 -16.70 1.90 2.51
C LEU A 223 -17.42 2.20 3.83
N ILE A 224 -17.27 1.32 4.80
CA ILE A 224 -17.83 1.45 6.15
C ILE A 224 -16.64 1.44 7.11
N GLU A 225 -16.42 2.56 7.78
CA GLU A 225 -15.34 2.72 8.74
C GLU A 225 -15.68 2.06 10.09
N PRO A 226 -14.67 1.69 10.90
CA PRO A 226 -14.86 1.15 12.24
C PRO A 226 -15.70 2.02 13.18
N ASP A 227 -15.68 3.34 12.99
CA ASP A 227 -16.46 4.29 13.79
C ASP A 227 -17.92 4.44 13.32
N GLY A 228 -18.31 3.72 12.26
CA GLY A 228 -19.63 3.76 11.65
C GLY A 228 -19.79 4.81 10.55
N GLY A 229 -18.74 5.58 10.22
CA GLY A 229 -18.72 6.45 9.06
C GLY A 229 -18.88 5.65 7.76
N THR A 230 -19.56 6.22 6.76
CA THR A 230 -19.75 5.58 5.46
C THR A 230 -19.40 6.50 4.30
N PHE A 231 -18.89 5.90 3.24
CA PHE A 231 -18.61 6.57 1.98
C PHE A 231 -19.08 5.70 0.81
N THR A 232 -19.69 6.30 -0.20
CA THR A 232 -20.23 5.58 -1.36
C THR A 232 -19.92 6.33 -2.65
N GLN A 233 -19.46 5.61 -3.67
CA GLN A 233 -19.27 6.16 -5.01
C GLN A 233 -19.43 5.07 -6.08
N GLN A 234 -19.99 5.44 -7.23
CA GLN A 234 -19.99 4.59 -8.43
C GLN A 234 -18.64 4.72 -9.14
N LEU A 235 -18.01 3.59 -9.44
CA LEU A 235 -16.67 3.49 -10.00
C LEU A 235 -16.64 2.49 -11.16
N GLY A 236 -15.57 2.57 -11.95
CA GLY A 236 -15.15 1.47 -12.82
C GLY A 236 -14.27 0.49 -12.05
N MET A 237 -14.34 -0.79 -12.40
CA MET A 237 -13.55 -1.85 -11.78
C MET A 237 -12.98 -2.79 -12.83
N ARG A 238 -11.70 -3.14 -12.69
CA ARG A 238 -11.02 -4.14 -13.53
C ARG A 238 -10.07 -4.98 -12.68
N ILE A 239 -9.79 -6.20 -13.11
CA ILE A 239 -8.72 -7.01 -12.53
C ILE A 239 -7.35 -6.39 -12.86
N MET A 240 -6.45 -6.37 -11.88
CA MET A 240 -5.08 -5.88 -12.03
C MET A 240 -4.05 -6.95 -11.68
N GLY A 241 -2.83 -6.77 -12.21
CA GLY A 241 -1.66 -7.60 -11.92
C GLY A 241 -1.06 -8.16 -13.20
N ALA A 242 -0.08 -9.06 -13.02
CA ALA A 242 0.47 -9.88 -14.08
C ALA A 242 0.13 -11.35 -13.78
N ALA A 243 1.05 -12.08 -13.14
CA ALA A 243 0.88 -13.47 -12.74
C ALA A 243 -0.27 -13.68 -11.73
N SER A 244 -0.39 -12.78 -10.73
CA SER A 244 -1.39 -12.88 -9.65
C SER A 244 -2.85 -12.80 -10.13
N ARG A 245 -3.08 -12.38 -11.37
CA ARG A 245 -4.42 -12.43 -11.99
C ARG A 245 -4.89 -13.87 -12.19
N SER A 246 -3.99 -14.84 -12.26
CA SER A 246 -4.34 -16.26 -12.30
C SER A 246 -4.88 -16.78 -10.96
N TYR A 247 -4.66 -16.08 -9.83
CA TYR A 247 -5.06 -16.60 -8.52
C TYR A 247 -6.58 -16.57 -8.32
N THR A 248 -7.07 -17.37 -7.37
CA THR A 248 -8.50 -17.45 -7.01
C THR A 248 -9.01 -16.16 -6.38
N GLN A 249 -8.20 -15.54 -5.50
CA GLN A 249 -8.40 -14.16 -5.07
C GLN A 249 -7.65 -13.22 -6.01
N LYS A 250 -8.32 -12.29 -6.67
CA LYS A 250 -7.73 -11.37 -7.65
C LYS A 250 -7.78 -9.95 -7.15
N SER A 251 -6.72 -9.18 -7.41
CA SER A 251 -6.70 -7.76 -7.12
C SER A 251 -7.60 -6.97 -8.07
N PHE A 252 -8.21 -5.90 -7.55
CA PHE A 252 -9.01 -4.97 -8.32
C PHE A 252 -8.31 -3.62 -8.43
N ARG A 253 -8.33 -3.00 -9.61
CA ARG A 253 -8.09 -1.57 -9.80
C ARG A 253 -9.43 -0.87 -9.97
N LEU A 254 -9.66 0.18 -9.20
CA LEU A 254 -10.88 0.97 -9.17
C LEU A 254 -10.60 2.32 -9.82
N TYR A 255 -11.57 2.84 -10.59
CA TYR A 255 -11.43 4.05 -11.39
C TYR A 255 -12.57 5.03 -11.12
N ALA A 256 -12.23 6.26 -10.73
CA ALA A 256 -13.20 7.35 -10.66
C ALA A 256 -13.32 8.03 -12.04
N ARG A 257 -14.53 8.05 -12.62
CA ARG A 257 -14.77 8.57 -13.97
C ARG A 257 -16.17 9.16 -14.10
N GLU A 258 -16.27 10.19 -14.94
CA GLU A 258 -17.52 10.90 -15.23
C GLU A 258 -18.65 9.99 -15.72
N GLU A 259 -18.32 8.93 -16.44
CA GLU A 259 -19.31 7.98 -16.95
C GLU A 259 -20.00 7.14 -15.86
N TYR A 260 -19.35 6.97 -14.71
CA TYR A 260 -19.88 6.20 -13.57
C TYR A 260 -20.41 7.14 -12.49
N GLY A 261 -19.80 8.31 -12.33
CA GLY A 261 -20.14 9.30 -11.31
C GLY A 261 -19.09 10.40 -11.26
N GLU A 262 -18.55 10.71 -10.09
CA GLU A 262 -17.52 11.74 -9.95
C GLU A 262 -16.20 11.37 -10.64
N LYS A 263 -15.52 12.37 -11.22
CA LYS A 263 -14.25 12.21 -11.96
C LYS A 263 -13.07 11.79 -11.09
N LYS A 264 -13.20 12.00 -9.78
CA LYS A 264 -12.24 11.66 -8.73
C LYS A 264 -13.03 11.18 -7.52
N LEU A 265 -12.37 10.41 -6.67
CA LEU A 265 -12.85 10.07 -5.35
C LEU A 265 -12.25 11.08 -4.36
N HIS A 266 -13.10 11.67 -3.51
CA HIS A 266 -12.69 12.65 -2.50
C HIS A 266 -12.98 12.09 -1.10
N TYR A 267 -12.00 11.35 -0.57
CA TYR A 267 -12.05 10.70 0.72
C TYR A 267 -10.64 10.23 1.10
N GLN A 268 -10.25 10.35 2.37
CA GLN A 268 -8.97 9.85 2.86
C GLN A 268 -9.01 8.32 2.98
N LEU A 269 -8.80 7.62 1.86
CA LEU A 269 -8.86 6.16 1.79
C LEU A 269 -7.83 5.48 2.68
N ILE A 270 -6.69 6.13 2.96
CA ILE A 270 -5.62 5.64 3.81
C ILE A 270 -5.27 6.74 4.84
N PRO A 271 -5.84 6.69 6.05
CA PRO A 271 -5.58 7.68 7.09
C PRO A 271 -4.10 7.79 7.44
N GLY A 272 -3.59 9.02 7.53
CA GLY A 272 -2.19 9.33 7.83
C GLY A 272 -1.26 9.34 6.62
N ASN A 273 -1.77 9.01 5.41
CA ASN A 273 -1.03 9.18 4.17
C ASN A 273 -1.03 10.65 3.76
N ASN A 274 0.16 11.23 3.64
CA ASN A 274 0.37 12.66 3.38
C ASN A 274 1.27 12.84 2.15
N LYS A 275 1.25 14.04 1.59
CA LYS A 275 2.07 14.39 0.43
C LYS A 275 3.54 14.46 0.79
N GLU A 276 4.40 14.13 -0.18
CA GLU A 276 5.85 14.23 -0.07
C GLU A 276 6.34 15.69 -0.04
N THR A 277 5.64 16.58 -0.76
CA THR A 277 5.91 18.03 -0.78
C THR A 277 5.44 18.75 0.47
N ASP A 278 4.42 18.21 1.16
CA ASP A 278 3.88 18.75 2.41
C ASP A 278 3.41 17.60 3.32
N PRO A 279 4.26 17.16 4.27
CA PRO A 279 3.93 16.09 5.20
C PRO A 279 2.76 16.40 6.16
N THR A 280 2.17 17.59 6.11
CA THR A 280 0.96 17.95 6.87
C THR A 280 -0.31 17.92 6.03
N ALA A 281 -0.20 17.86 4.71
CA ALA A 281 -1.32 17.77 3.78
C ALA A 281 -1.65 16.30 3.46
N PRO A 282 -2.88 15.83 3.74
CA PRO A 282 -3.26 14.46 3.44
C PRO A 282 -3.44 14.23 1.94
N VAL A 283 -3.19 13.00 1.51
CA VAL A 283 -3.70 12.50 0.22
C VAL A 283 -5.14 12.04 0.43
N ASP A 284 -6.09 12.79 -0.12
CA ASP A 284 -7.53 12.57 0.06
C ASP A 284 -8.31 12.49 -1.26
N THR A 285 -7.59 12.54 -2.37
CA THR A 285 -8.16 12.60 -3.71
C THR A 285 -7.51 11.54 -4.56
N TYR A 286 -8.31 10.71 -5.22
CA TYR A 286 -7.83 9.56 -5.99
C TYR A 286 -8.49 9.49 -7.36
N LYS A 287 -7.68 9.32 -8.41
CA LYS A 287 -8.19 8.90 -9.73
C LYS A 287 -8.36 7.40 -9.83
N THR A 288 -7.38 6.66 -9.33
CA THR A 288 -7.39 5.20 -9.21
C THR A 288 -6.84 4.78 -7.86
N PHE A 289 -7.26 3.61 -7.41
CA PHE A 289 -6.69 2.93 -6.25
C PHE A 289 -6.88 1.43 -6.40
N LEU A 290 -6.19 0.65 -5.57
CA LEU A 290 -6.16 -0.80 -5.63
C LEU A 290 -6.88 -1.40 -4.42
N LEU A 291 -7.56 -2.51 -4.67
CA LEU A 291 -7.79 -3.54 -3.65
C LEU A 291 -6.82 -4.68 -3.98
N ARG A 292 -5.66 -4.69 -3.34
CA ARG A 292 -4.58 -5.67 -3.61
C ARG A 292 -4.77 -6.93 -2.76
N ASN A 293 -4.63 -8.10 -3.40
CA ASN A 293 -4.79 -9.42 -2.78
C ASN A 293 -3.54 -9.90 -2.01
N GLY A 294 -2.44 -9.16 -2.02
CA GLY A 294 -1.17 -9.56 -1.41
C GLY A 294 -0.18 -10.27 -2.34
N GLY A 295 -0.53 -10.44 -3.63
CA GLY A 295 0.36 -10.99 -4.65
C GLY A 295 0.98 -12.34 -4.26
N ASN A 296 2.30 -12.48 -4.33
CA ASN A 296 2.99 -13.72 -3.95
C ASN A 296 2.76 -14.14 -2.48
N ASP A 297 2.44 -13.18 -1.61
CA ASP A 297 2.19 -13.38 -0.16
C ASP A 297 0.71 -13.68 0.14
N LEU A 298 -0.16 -13.82 -0.89
CA LEU A 298 -1.60 -14.14 -0.79
C LEU A 298 -1.85 -15.33 0.15
N ASP A 299 -1.11 -16.39 -0.06
CA ASP A 299 -1.25 -17.67 0.64
C ASP A 299 -0.59 -17.67 2.02
N TYR A 300 0.05 -16.57 2.42
CA TYR A 300 0.96 -16.51 3.56
C TYR A 300 0.55 -15.41 4.56
N ALA A 301 1.32 -14.32 4.69
CA ALA A 301 0.99 -13.25 5.64
C ALA A 301 0.08 -12.17 5.04
N LYS A 302 0.04 -12.03 3.71
CA LYS A 302 -0.68 -11.02 2.90
C LYS A 302 -0.28 -9.56 3.13
N PHE A 303 0.84 -9.29 3.80
CA PHE A 303 1.23 -7.93 4.15
C PHE A 303 2.72 -7.61 3.96
N ARG A 304 3.54 -8.53 3.41
CA ARG A 304 4.98 -8.27 3.21
C ARG A 304 5.24 -6.99 2.42
N ASP A 305 4.52 -6.78 1.31
CA ASP A 305 4.69 -5.57 0.48
C ASP A 305 4.44 -4.30 1.32
N ASN A 306 3.24 -4.18 1.90
CA ASN A 306 2.85 -3.02 2.71
C ASN A 306 3.78 -2.80 3.92
N LEU A 307 4.23 -3.88 4.56
CA LEU A 307 5.18 -3.83 5.67
C LEU A 307 6.51 -3.22 5.23
N ILE A 308 7.04 -3.62 4.07
CA ILE A 308 8.31 -3.12 3.54
C ILE A 308 8.16 -1.68 3.07
N GLN A 309 7.07 -1.36 2.35
CA GLN A 309 6.76 0.00 1.92
C GLN A 309 6.74 0.96 3.12
N GLN A 310 5.99 0.62 4.18
CA GLN A 310 5.92 1.45 5.39
C GLN A 310 7.25 1.49 6.16
N LEU A 311 8.01 0.40 6.17
CA LEU A 311 9.29 0.34 6.88
C LEU A 311 10.31 1.34 6.33
N PHE A 312 10.24 1.67 5.03
CA PHE A 312 11.17 2.55 4.35
C PHE A 312 10.55 3.85 3.81
N ALA A 313 9.34 4.20 4.25
CA ALA A 313 8.65 5.44 3.84
C ALA A 313 9.36 6.74 4.29
N ASP A 314 10.38 6.65 5.15
CA ASP A 314 11.20 7.79 5.58
C ASP A 314 12.49 7.98 4.74
N ARG A 315 12.61 7.24 3.63
CA ARG A 315 13.76 7.26 2.72
C ARG A 315 13.46 8.07 1.46
N ASP A 316 14.49 8.40 0.68
CA ASP A 316 14.34 9.22 -0.52
C ASP A 316 13.86 8.40 -1.73
N ILE A 317 12.87 7.53 -1.53
CA ILE A 317 12.27 6.66 -2.53
C ILE A 317 10.76 6.77 -2.47
N ALA A 318 10.10 6.77 -3.63
CA ALA A 318 8.64 6.69 -3.64
C ALA A 318 8.19 5.32 -3.09
N THR A 319 7.23 5.33 -2.18
CA THR A 319 6.62 4.14 -1.57
C THR A 319 5.10 4.14 -1.76
N GLN A 320 4.43 2.98 -1.63
CA GLN A 320 2.97 2.91 -1.67
C GLN A 320 2.40 2.76 -0.27
N SER A 321 1.55 3.70 0.15
CA SER A 321 0.77 3.54 1.37
C SER A 321 -0.36 2.54 1.17
N ALA A 322 -0.72 1.83 2.24
CA ALA A 322 -1.84 0.90 2.24
C ALA A 322 -2.46 0.69 3.62
N ARG A 323 -3.73 0.25 3.66
CA ARG A 323 -4.36 -0.32 4.86
C ARG A 323 -5.22 -1.54 4.53
N PRO A 324 -5.31 -2.55 5.40
CA PRO A 324 -6.19 -3.70 5.19
C PRO A 324 -7.67 -3.33 5.33
N ALA A 325 -8.52 -4.05 4.59
CA ALA A 325 -9.98 -3.96 4.62
C ALA A 325 -10.62 -5.34 4.41
N ILE A 326 -11.82 -5.50 4.95
CA ILE A 326 -12.65 -6.69 4.70
C ILE A 326 -13.55 -6.42 3.50
N VAL A 327 -13.40 -7.19 2.43
CA VAL A 327 -14.18 -6.99 1.20
C VAL A 327 -15.33 -7.98 1.11
N PHE A 328 -16.48 -7.48 0.67
CA PHE A 328 -17.65 -8.25 0.25
C PHE A 328 -17.99 -7.93 -1.20
N ILE A 329 -18.44 -8.93 -1.95
CA ILE A 329 -18.98 -8.75 -3.30
C ILE A 329 -20.44 -9.19 -3.28
N ASN A 330 -21.36 -8.27 -3.62
CA ASN A 330 -22.81 -8.48 -3.58
C ASN A 330 -23.27 -9.15 -2.28
N GLY A 331 -22.65 -8.76 -1.17
CA GLY A 331 -22.97 -9.24 0.17
C GLY A 331 -22.32 -10.57 0.57
N GLU A 332 -21.49 -11.24 -0.24
CA GLU A 332 -20.72 -12.40 0.22
C GLU A 332 -19.26 -12.05 0.52
N TYR A 333 -18.73 -12.53 1.66
CA TYR A 333 -17.37 -12.26 2.10
C TYR A 333 -16.34 -12.70 1.07
N TRP A 334 -15.51 -11.78 0.60
CA TRP A 334 -14.55 -11.97 -0.48
C TRP A 334 -13.09 -11.88 -0.01
N GLY A 335 -12.84 -11.86 1.30
CA GLY A 335 -11.50 -11.93 1.88
C GLY A 335 -10.94 -10.59 2.33
N ILE A 336 -9.70 -10.64 2.80
CA ILE A 336 -8.91 -9.47 3.18
C ILE A 336 -8.18 -8.95 1.94
N TYR A 337 -8.27 -7.64 1.72
CA TYR A 337 -7.51 -6.89 0.72
C TYR A 337 -6.80 -5.72 1.37
N ALA A 338 -5.75 -5.23 0.74
CA ALA A 338 -5.18 -3.92 1.05
C ALA A 338 -5.81 -2.86 0.15
N ILE A 339 -6.39 -1.80 0.74
CA ILE A 339 -6.60 -0.54 0.03
C ILE A 339 -5.22 0.06 -0.16
N GLN A 340 -4.75 0.15 -1.40
CA GLN A 340 -3.39 0.56 -1.72
C GLN A 340 -3.40 1.57 -2.85
N GLU A 341 -2.43 2.47 -2.82
CA GLU A 341 -2.23 3.46 -3.88
C GLU A 341 -1.87 2.79 -5.21
N ASP A 342 -2.17 3.46 -6.32
CA ASP A 342 -1.89 2.96 -7.66
C ASP A 342 -0.85 3.85 -8.36
N TYR A 343 0.39 3.39 -8.41
CA TYR A 343 1.45 4.08 -9.14
C TYR A 343 1.02 4.37 -10.58
N SER A 344 0.98 5.66 -10.88
CA SER A 344 0.49 6.28 -12.10
C SER A 344 0.96 7.74 -12.13
N GLU A 345 0.71 8.44 -13.22
CA GLU A 345 0.84 9.89 -13.30
C GLU A 345 -0.04 10.63 -12.28
N HIS A 346 -1.16 10.03 -11.89
CA HIS A 346 -2.04 10.58 -10.86
C HIS A 346 -1.45 10.47 -9.46
N TYR A 347 -0.93 9.31 -9.09
CA TYR A 347 -0.20 9.13 -7.83
C TYR A 347 0.94 10.15 -7.69
N LEU A 348 1.73 10.32 -8.76
CA LEU A 348 2.86 11.25 -8.73
C LEU A 348 2.40 12.71 -8.59
N ALA A 349 1.33 13.11 -9.26
CA ALA A 349 0.75 14.44 -9.11
C ALA A 349 0.12 14.65 -7.71
N GLU A 350 -0.47 13.63 -7.12
CA GLU A 350 -1.13 13.68 -5.80
C GLU A 350 -0.09 13.79 -4.67
N HIS A 351 1.06 13.12 -4.79
CA HIS A 351 2.12 13.11 -3.78
C HIS A 351 3.18 14.19 -3.93
N PHE A 352 3.64 14.42 -5.16
CA PHE A 352 4.78 15.28 -5.44
C PHE A 352 4.37 16.63 -6.03
N ASP A 353 3.06 16.90 -6.17
CA ASP A 353 2.49 18.10 -6.78
C ASP A 353 3.08 18.43 -8.18
N VAL A 354 3.51 17.40 -8.92
CA VAL A 354 3.98 17.55 -10.30
C VAL A 354 2.79 17.58 -11.27
N ASP A 355 2.96 18.19 -12.44
CA ASP A 355 1.96 18.09 -13.51
C ASP A 355 1.94 16.67 -14.07
N LYS A 356 0.79 16.00 -13.94
CA LYS A 356 0.58 14.64 -14.46
C LYS A 356 0.87 14.50 -15.96
N ASP A 357 0.65 15.56 -16.76
CA ASP A 357 0.86 15.51 -18.21
C ASP A 357 2.36 15.58 -18.58
N GLN A 358 3.20 15.91 -17.60
CA GLN A 358 4.66 15.91 -17.72
C GLN A 358 5.30 14.63 -17.19
N VAL A 359 4.55 13.74 -16.56
CA VAL A 359 5.10 12.50 -16.00
C VAL A 359 5.53 11.55 -17.11
N ILE A 360 6.72 10.98 -16.94
CA ILE A 360 7.20 9.79 -17.66
C ILE A 360 7.43 8.72 -16.60
N LEU A 361 6.73 7.58 -16.72
CA LEU A 361 6.88 6.42 -15.84
C LEU A 361 7.36 5.22 -16.65
N ILE A 362 8.48 4.64 -16.24
CA ILE A 362 9.08 3.45 -16.85
C ILE A 362 8.98 2.28 -15.87
N LYS A 363 8.55 1.13 -16.38
CA LYS A 363 8.54 -0.15 -15.68
C LYS A 363 9.33 -1.16 -16.48
N ARG A 364 10.39 -1.72 -15.87
CA ARG A 364 11.24 -2.75 -16.53
C ARG A 364 11.76 -2.32 -17.91
N GLY A 365 12.14 -1.05 -18.03
CA GLY A 365 12.64 -0.45 -19.27
C GLY A 365 11.57 -0.09 -20.31
N GLU A 366 10.30 -0.36 -20.04
CA GLU A 366 9.19 -0.05 -20.93
C GLU A 366 8.33 1.10 -20.39
N LEU A 367 7.82 1.94 -21.30
CA LEU A 367 6.91 3.04 -20.96
C LEU A 367 5.60 2.50 -20.38
N GLU A 368 5.29 2.94 -19.17
CA GLU A 368 4.00 2.69 -18.51
C GLU A 368 3.08 3.90 -18.61
N GLU A 369 3.60 5.11 -18.36
CA GLU A 369 2.88 6.37 -18.55
C GLU A 369 3.74 7.39 -19.30
N GLY A 370 3.12 8.11 -20.24
CA GLY A 370 3.76 9.10 -21.11
C GLY A 370 3.33 8.97 -22.57
N THR A 371 4.17 9.48 -23.46
CA THR A 371 4.02 9.45 -24.92
C THR A 371 5.06 8.53 -25.55
N GLU A 372 4.83 8.04 -26.78
CA GLU A 372 5.78 7.16 -27.48
C GLU A 372 7.18 7.79 -27.62
N ASP A 373 7.27 9.12 -27.74
CA ASP A 373 8.55 9.85 -27.80
C ASP A 373 9.32 9.79 -26.47
N ASP A 374 8.64 9.62 -25.32
CA ASP A 374 9.27 9.54 -24.02
C ASP A 374 10.07 8.24 -23.82
N GLN A 375 9.68 7.17 -24.50
CA GLN A 375 10.48 5.93 -24.53
C GLN A 375 11.90 6.19 -25.04
N GLN A 376 12.06 7.13 -26.00
CA GLN A 376 13.38 7.50 -26.52
C GLN A 376 14.22 8.29 -25.51
N ILE A 377 13.58 9.05 -24.62
CA ILE A 377 14.27 9.75 -23.52
C ILE A 377 14.91 8.71 -22.58
N TYR A 378 14.13 7.70 -22.18
CA TYR A 378 14.65 6.60 -21.37
C TYR A 378 15.70 5.78 -22.11
N ALA A 379 15.45 5.37 -23.36
CA ALA A 379 16.40 4.57 -24.14
C ALA A 379 17.75 5.28 -24.34
N SER A 380 17.73 6.60 -24.53
CA SER A 380 18.94 7.43 -24.63
C SER A 380 19.69 7.47 -23.30
N PHE A 381 18.98 7.64 -22.19
CA PHE A 381 19.56 7.62 -20.84
C PHE A 381 20.17 6.25 -20.51
N ALA A 382 19.45 5.15 -20.74
CA ALA A 382 19.92 3.79 -20.50
C ALA A 382 21.14 3.44 -21.36
N THR A 383 21.13 3.82 -22.64
CA THR A 383 22.28 3.65 -23.55
C THR A 383 23.48 4.45 -23.07
N TRP A 384 23.29 5.72 -22.72
CA TRP A 384 24.36 6.58 -22.23
C TRP A 384 24.99 6.01 -20.95
N ILE A 385 24.18 5.58 -19.98
CA ILE A 385 24.66 4.90 -18.77
C ILE A 385 25.47 3.66 -19.11
N ARG A 386 24.96 2.79 -20.01
CA ARG A 386 25.62 1.55 -20.40
C ARG A 386 26.97 1.80 -21.05
N ASP A 387 27.12 2.89 -21.80
CA ASP A 387 28.32 3.15 -22.59
C ASP A 387 29.30 4.13 -21.92
N THR A 388 28.94 4.70 -20.76
CA THR A 388 29.77 5.69 -20.03
C THR A 388 30.60 5.04 -18.91
N ASP A 389 31.86 5.45 -18.74
CA ASP A 389 32.70 5.11 -17.60
C ASP A 389 32.46 6.10 -16.45
N PHE A 390 31.94 5.60 -15.33
CA PHE A 390 31.63 6.42 -14.15
C PHE A 390 32.75 6.46 -13.11
N SER A 391 33.85 5.72 -13.31
CA SER A 391 35.06 5.91 -12.50
C SER A 391 35.65 7.33 -12.68
N ASP A 392 35.35 8.00 -13.80
CA ASP A 392 35.60 9.42 -14.00
C ASP A 392 34.59 10.30 -13.24
N ALA A 393 35.09 11.09 -12.29
CA ALA A 393 34.29 12.00 -11.47
C ALA A 393 33.43 12.97 -12.29
N SER A 394 33.90 13.44 -13.44
CA SER A 394 33.15 14.38 -14.30
C SER A 394 31.93 13.71 -14.96
N ASN A 395 32.03 12.42 -15.26
CA ASN A 395 30.89 11.65 -15.79
C ASN A 395 29.89 11.34 -14.69
N TYR A 396 30.38 11.02 -13.49
CA TYR A 396 29.52 10.84 -12.32
C TYR A 396 28.77 12.12 -11.94
N GLU A 397 29.43 13.29 -11.97
CA GLU A 397 28.75 14.58 -11.75
C GLU A 397 27.64 14.84 -12.76
N LYS A 398 27.83 14.47 -14.04
CA LYS A 398 26.77 14.55 -15.05
C LYS A 398 25.62 13.59 -14.75
N LEU A 399 25.92 12.39 -14.24
CA LEU A 399 24.89 11.43 -13.83
C LEU A 399 24.01 12.00 -12.70
N CYS A 400 24.63 12.61 -11.69
CA CYS A 400 23.92 13.27 -10.59
C CYS A 400 22.98 14.41 -11.04
N GLN A 401 23.16 14.93 -12.26
CA GLN A 401 22.25 15.91 -12.88
C GLN A 401 21.09 15.25 -13.64
N GLN A 402 21.23 13.98 -14.04
CA GLN A 402 20.21 13.23 -14.80
C GLN A 402 19.32 12.35 -13.92
N MET A 403 19.78 11.99 -12.71
CA MET A 403 19.02 11.16 -11.79
C MET A 403 19.21 11.58 -10.34
N ASP A 404 18.23 11.24 -9.52
CA ASP A 404 18.36 11.28 -8.07
C ASP A 404 19.09 10.03 -7.58
N VAL A 405 20.38 10.19 -7.30
CA VAL A 405 21.26 9.09 -6.88
C VAL A 405 20.86 8.52 -5.53
N GLN A 406 20.29 9.33 -4.62
CA GLN A 406 19.88 8.82 -3.32
C GLN A 406 18.66 7.89 -3.44
N SER A 407 17.69 8.22 -4.28
CA SER A 407 16.55 7.33 -4.56
C SER A 407 16.98 5.99 -5.13
N PHE A 408 17.96 6.02 -6.04
CA PHE A 408 18.57 4.80 -6.57
C PHE A 408 19.26 3.99 -5.46
N ILE A 409 20.10 4.62 -4.64
CA ILE A 409 20.81 3.92 -3.57
C ILE A 409 19.82 3.33 -2.55
N ASP A 410 18.80 4.08 -2.16
CA ASP A 410 17.79 3.62 -1.19
C ASP A 410 17.01 2.42 -1.73
N GLU A 411 16.55 2.42 -2.99
CA GLU A 411 15.84 1.26 -3.58
C GLU A 411 16.74 0.01 -3.59
N TYR A 412 17.99 0.17 -4.02
CA TYR A 412 18.94 -0.95 -4.11
C TYR A 412 19.28 -1.49 -2.72
N CYS A 413 19.51 -0.61 -1.74
CA CYS A 413 19.81 -1.02 -0.38
C CYS A 413 18.60 -1.70 0.27
N VAL A 414 17.37 -1.22 0.04
CA VAL A 414 16.13 -1.88 0.50
C VAL A 414 16.01 -3.27 -0.09
N THR A 415 16.21 -3.42 -1.40
CA THR A 415 16.14 -4.70 -2.09
C THR A 415 17.19 -5.70 -1.58
N ILE A 416 18.41 -5.23 -1.32
CA ILE A 416 19.46 -6.05 -0.68
C ILE A 416 19.07 -6.42 0.74
N LEU A 417 18.54 -5.49 1.55
CA LEU A 417 18.17 -5.78 2.94
C LEU A 417 17.04 -6.80 3.04
N THR A 418 16.02 -6.69 2.18
CA THR A 418 14.85 -7.57 2.18
C THR A 418 15.10 -8.90 1.44
N ALA A 419 16.21 -8.99 0.69
CA ALA A 419 16.55 -10.10 -0.18
C ALA A 419 15.55 -10.31 -1.34
N GLY A 420 15.13 -9.21 -1.98
CA GLY A 420 14.21 -9.22 -3.14
C GLY A 420 14.93 -9.42 -4.48
N GLU A 421 15.31 -10.65 -4.82
CA GLU A 421 16.07 -10.95 -6.05
C GLU A 421 15.37 -10.52 -7.36
N ASP A 422 14.03 -10.47 -7.37
CA ASP A 422 13.22 -10.18 -8.55
C ASP A 422 13.45 -8.76 -9.13
N SER A 423 13.88 -7.80 -8.31
CA SER A 423 14.21 -6.43 -8.78
C SER A 423 15.61 -6.35 -9.38
N LEU A 424 16.64 -6.72 -8.62
CA LEU A 424 18.05 -6.50 -9.01
C LEU A 424 18.57 -7.53 -10.00
N THR A 425 18.31 -8.81 -9.76
CA THR A 425 18.92 -9.89 -10.55
C THR A 425 18.05 -10.32 -11.71
N GLU A 426 16.71 -10.29 -11.57
CA GLU A 426 15.77 -10.72 -12.62
C GLU A 426 15.21 -9.57 -13.45
N ASP A 427 15.48 -8.31 -13.07
CA ASP A 427 15.08 -7.11 -13.83
C ASP A 427 13.55 -6.96 -13.96
N ASN A 428 12.79 -7.47 -12.99
CA ASN A 428 11.33 -7.52 -13.01
C ASN A 428 10.66 -6.44 -12.15
N ASN A 429 11.11 -6.23 -10.91
CA ASN A 429 10.34 -5.45 -9.93
C ASN A 429 10.93 -4.07 -9.64
N TRP A 430 11.07 -3.26 -10.68
CA TRP A 430 11.52 -1.88 -10.54
C TRP A 430 10.73 -0.92 -11.43
N ARG A 431 10.62 0.32 -10.94
CA ARG A 431 10.01 1.45 -11.63
C ARG A 431 10.83 2.71 -11.40
N ILE A 432 10.88 3.54 -12.43
CA ILE A 432 11.47 4.88 -12.33
C ILE A 432 10.57 5.92 -12.98
N TRP A 433 10.62 7.14 -12.48
CA TRP A 433 9.85 8.24 -13.03
C TRP A 433 10.66 9.52 -13.15
N ARG A 434 10.18 10.43 -13.99
CA ARG A 434 10.66 11.82 -14.08
C ARG A 434 9.55 12.72 -14.60
N THR A 435 9.81 14.03 -14.57
CA THR A 435 9.07 15.02 -15.35
C THR A 435 9.80 15.30 -16.67
N ARG A 436 9.06 15.50 -17.76
CA ARG A 436 9.61 15.87 -19.06
C ARG A 436 10.20 17.28 -19.00
N ASP A 437 9.36 18.24 -18.68
CA ASP A 437 9.71 19.65 -18.50
C ASP A 437 10.05 19.96 -17.04
N THR A 438 10.95 20.91 -16.83
CA THR A 438 11.36 21.34 -15.48
C THR A 438 10.53 22.50 -14.95
N ASP A 439 10.12 22.45 -13.68
CA ASP A 439 9.49 23.54 -12.95
C ASP A 439 10.33 23.90 -11.70
N PRO A 440 11.04 25.04 -11.69
CA PRO A 440 11.85 25.47 -10.56
C PRO A 440 11.08 25.69 -9.24
N SER A 441 9.74 25.78 -9.27
CA SER A 441 8.92 25.92 -8.07
C SER A 441 8.67 24.59 -7.35
N ASN A 442 8.92 23.46 -8.01
CA ASN A 442 8.74 22.12 -7.47
C ASN A 442 10.06 21.33 -7.51
N PRO A 443 10.62 20.90 -6.37
CA PRO A 443 11.91 20.20 -6.32
C PRO A 443 11.90 18.82 -7.02
N TYR A 444 10.72 18.25 -7.27
CA TYR A 444 10.56 16.97 -7.97
C TYR A 444 10.29 17.13 -9.47
N ALA A 445 10.05 18.36 -9.92
CA ALA A 445 9.93 18.72 -11.33
C ALA A 445 11.28 19.20 -11.91
N ASP A 446 12.38 18.51 -11.60
CA ASP A 446 13.74 18.89 -11.99
C ASP A 446 14.29 18.09 -13.18
N GLY A 447 13.45 17.26 -13.80
CA GLY A 447 13.83 16.41 -14.93
C GLY A 447 14.72 15.21 -14.58
N LYS A 448 14.92 14.90 -13.30
CA LYS A 448 15.71 13.74 -12.87
C LYS A 448 14.90 12.45 -12.82
N TRP A 449 15.53 11.35 -13.21
CA TRP A 449 15.02 10.00 -12.96
C TRP A 449 15.09 9.63 -11.47
N ARG A 450 13.99 9.12 -10.92
CA ARG A 450 13.83 8.72 -9.52
C ARG A 450 13.27 7.31 -9.41
N TRP A 451 13.78 6.53 -8.46
CA TRP A 451 13.36 5.15 -8.23
C TRP A 451 12.14 5.07 -7.33
N MET A 452 11.32 4.04 -7.56
CA MET A 452 10.12 3.75 -6.79
C MET A 452 10.19 2.31 -6.28
N LEU A 453 9.88 2.13 -5.00
CA LEU A 453 9.80 0.81 -4.40
C LEU A 453 8.52 0.12 -4.86
N TYR A 454 8.65 -1.06 -5.48
CA TYR A 454 7.56 -1.69 -6.22
C TYR A 454 7.60 -3.22 -6.06
N ASP A 455 6.45 -3.84 -5.79
CA ASP A 455 6.24 -5.30 -5.85
C ASP A 455 7.22 -6.09 -4.95
N THR A 456 7.23 -5.76 -3.66
CA THR A 456 8.30 -6.19 -2.75
C THR A 456 7.99 -7.47 -1.99
N GLU A 457 6.81 -8.08 -2.16
CA GLU A 457 6.40 -9.20 -1.32
C GLU A 457 7.23 -10.48 -1.51
N TYR A 458 7.89 -10.65 -2.67
CA TYR A 458 8.78 -11.79 -2.91
C TYR A 458 10.14 -11.59 -2.23
N SER A 459 10.10 -11.49 -0.90
CA SER A 459 11.22 -11.15 -0.04
C SER A 459 10.96 -11.64 1.39
N LEU A 460 11.82 -11.26 2.35
CA LEU A 460 11.65 -11.57 3.78
C LEU A 460 11.41 -13.06 4.07
N GLY A 461 12.09 -13.93 3.32
CA GLY A 461 12.00 -15.39 3.50
C GLY A 461 10.80 -16.06 2.84
N LEU A 462 10.03 -15.35 2.01
CA LEU A 462 8.93 -15.99 1.26
C LEU A 462 9.45 -17.16 0.42
N TYR A 463 8.73 -18.28 0.42
CA TYR A 463 9.08 -19.58 -0.18
C TYR A 463 10.29 -20.32 0.41
N ALA A 464 10.97 -19.79 1.43
CA ALA A 464 12.13 -20.46 2.04
C ALA A 464 11.77 -21.71 2.90
N GLY A 465 10.47 -21.91 3.19
CA GLY A 465 9.96 -22.99 4.05
C GLY A 465 10.48 -22.94 5.51
N ASP A 466 10.32 -24.04 6.25
CA ASP A 466 10.76 -24.18 7.66
C ASP A 466 12.30 -24.13 7.86
N LYS A 467 13.07 -23.98 6.78
CA LYS A 467 14.54 -24.11 6.80
C LYS A 467 15.30 -22.78 6.93
N GLY A 468 14.62 -21.65 7.15
CA GLY A 468 15.31 -20.36 7.41
C GLY A 468 16.23 -19.91 6.27
N GLY A 469 15.90 -20.23 5.01
CA GLY A 469 16.86 -20.22 3.91
C GLY A 469 17.28 -18.87 3.33
N ASN A 470 16.50 -17.79 3.45
CA ASN A 470 16.80 -16.57 2.65
C ASN A 470 17.45 -15.42 3.44
N PHE A 471 17.50 -15.44 4.78
CA PHE A 471 18.11 -14.32 5.52
C PHE A 471 19.63 -14.20 5.27
N ALA A 472 20.29 -15.29 4.87
CA ALA A 472 21.71 -15.32 4.51
C ALA A 472 21.94 -15.20 3.00
N LEU A 473 20.90 -14.96 2.21
CA LEU A 473 21.00 -14.81 0.76
C LEU A 473 21.77 -13.54 0.42
N ASP A 474 22.94 -13.71 -0.19
CA ASP A 474 23.85 -12.62 -0.51
C ASP A 474 23.44 -11.93 -1.81
N THR A 475 22.37 -11.13 -1.73
CA THR A 475 21.78 -10.41 -2.86
C THR A 475 22.75 -9.40 -3.47
N LEU A 476 23.69 -8.86 -2.69
CA LEU A 476 24.76 -8.00 -3.20
C LEU A 476 25.71 -8.80 -4.10
N ALA A 477 26.23 -9.94 -3.62
CA ALA A 477 27.08 -10.79 -4.44
C ALA A 477 26.38 -11.30 -5.71
N ALA A 478 25.06 -11.54 -5.64
CA ALA A 478 24.24 -11.92 -6.79
C ALA A 478 24.14 -10.76 -7.80
N ALA A 479 23.82 -9.55 -7.34
CA ALA A 479 23.76 -8.35 -8.18
C ALA A 479 25.10 -8.01 -8.83
N LEU A 480 26.23 -8.26 -8.17
CA LEU A 480 27.57 -8.03 -8.75
C LEU A 480 27.97 -9.03 -9.86
N LYS A 481 27.13 -10.03 -10.13
CA LYS A 481 27.38 -11.07 -11.15
C LYS A 481 26.26 -11.20 -12.18
N ALA A 482 25.10 -10.61 -11.91
CA ALA A 482 23.95 -10.69 -12.80
C ALA A 482 24.16 -9.86 -14.07
N ASP A 483 23.58 -10.35 -15.16
CA ASP A 483 23.57 -9.72 -16.48
C ASP A 483 22.19 -9.10 -16.73
N SER A 484 21.89 -8.02 -15.99
CA SER A 484 20.65 -7.24 -16.08
C SER A 484 20.97 -5.74 -16.12
N PHE A 485 20.02 -4.91 -16.54
CA PHE A 485 20.21 -3.46 -16.55
C PHE A 485 20.49 -2.93 -15.14
N ASN A 486 19.65 -3.32 -14.18
CA ASN A 486 19.79 -2.89 -12.78
C ASN A 486 21.11 -3.33 -12.15
N ALA A 487 21.45 -4.62 -12.29
CA ALA A 487 22.71 -5.15 -11.78
C ALA A 487 23.92 -4.45 -12.42
N GLY A 488 23.90 -4.27 -13.74
CA GLY A 488 24.95 -3.59 -14.48
C GLY A 488 25.11 -2.12 -14.07
N LEU A 489 24.02 -1.41 -13.82
CA LEU A 489 24.06 -0.04 -13.32
C LEU A 489 24.77 0.03 -11.95
N LEU A 490 24.39 -0.81 -10.98
CA LEU A 490 25.08 -0.87 -9.68
C LEU A 490 26.57 -1.17 -9.83
N GLN A 491 26.91 -2.20 -10.62
CA GLN A 491 28.30 -2.62 -10.84
C GLN A 491 29.17 -1.44 -11.33
N LYS A 492 28.68 -0.70 -12.32
CA LYS A 492 29.39 0.45 -12.88
C LYS A 492 29.51 1.62 -11.90
N LEU A 493 28.47 1.90 -11.13
CA LEU A 493 28.52 3.01 -10.16
C LEU A 493 29.43 2.70 -8.98
N LEU A 494 29.56 1.43 -8.57
CA LEU A 494 30.51 1.03 -7.54
C LEU A 494 31.99 1.23 -7.91
N GLU A 495 32.30 1.45 -9.20
CA GLU A 495 33.64 1.86 -9.64
C GLU A 495 33.97 3.32 -9.28
N ASN A 496 32.96 4.16 -9.04
CA ASN A 496 33.13 5.52 -8.56
C ASN A 496 33.28 5.56 -7.04
N GLU A 497 34.36 6.15 -6.53
CA GLU A 497 34.67 6.18 -5.10
C GLU A 497 33.61 6.93 -4.27
N ALA A 498 33.09 8.05 -4.78
CA ALA A 498 32.08 8.84 -4.08
C ALA A 498 30.74 8.10 -4.00
N PHE A 499 30.31 7.48 -5.11
CA PHE A 499 29.13 6.62 -5.11
C PHE A 499 29.30 5.44 -4.16
N ARG A 500 30.42 4.71 -4.26
CA ARG A 500 30.68 3.53 -3.43
C ARG A 500 30.67 3.86 -1.94
N GLN A 501 31.26 4.99 -1.56
CA GLN A 501 31.17 5.51 -0.20
C GLN A 501 29.71 5.74 0.22
N GLN A 502 28.94 6.47 -0.57
CA GLN A 502 27.54 6.79 -0.26
C GLN A 502 26.67 5.54 -0.17
N PHE A 503 26.86 4.57 -1.08
CA PHE A 503 26.16 3.29 -1.07
C PHE A 503 26.46 2.48 0.19
N VAL A 504 27.75 2.33 0.55
CA VAL A 504 28.16 1.60 1.76
C VAL A 504 27.67 2.27 3.03
N LEU A 505 27.70 3.60 3.10
CA LEU A 505 27.16 4.35 4.24
C LEU A 505 25.64 4.22 4.34
N THR A 506 24.91 4.33 3.22
CA THR A 506 23.44 4.19 3.20
C THR A 506 23.01 2.79 3.62
N LEU A 507 23.67 1.74 3.15
CA LEU A 507 23.31 0.38 3.57
C LEU A 507 23.54 0.17 5.07
N GLN A 508 24.62 0.73 5.64
CA GLN A 508 24.87 0.68 7.08
C GLN A 508 23.87 1.53 7.88
N ASP A 509 23.54 2.72 7.38
CA ASP A 509 22.52 3.61 7.93
C ASP A 509 21.18 2.88 8.07
N LEU A 510 20.71 2.24 6.99
CA LEU A 510 19.46 1.49 7.00
C LEU A 510 19.51 0.30 7.98
N VAL A 511 20.63 -0.41 8.11
CA VAL A 511 20.78 -1.49 9.11
C VAL A 511 20.69 -0.94 10.54
N ASN A 512 21.32 0.22 10.80
CA ASN A 512 21.38 0.83 12.13
C ASN A 512 20.04 1.48 12.53
N GLU A 513 19.25 1.96 11.56
CA GLU A 513 18.01 2.70 11.82
C GLU A 513 16.76 2.00 11.24
N SER A 514 16.51 2.12 9.93
CA SER A 514 15.25 1.69 9.31
C SER A 514 14.96 0.19 9.49
N PHE A 515 15.99 -0.65 9.46
CA PHE A 515 15.90 -2.11 9.55
C PHE A 515 16.36 -2.65 10.92
N ASN A 516 16.52 -1.78 11.93
CA ASN A 516 16.97 -2.22 13.24
C ASN A 516 15.91 -3.10 13.94
N SER A 517 16.35 -3.92 14.90
CA SER A 517 15.48 -4.91 15.55
C SER A 517 14.30 -4.28 16.29
N ALA A 518 14.44 -3.06 16.83
CA ALA A 518 13.35 -2.40 17.56
C ALA A 518 12.23 -1.97 16.60
N ARG A 519 12.58 -1.28 15.51
CA ARG A 519 11.64 -0.80 14.49
C ARG A 519 10.95 -1.94 13.77
N THR A 520 11.72 -2.94 13.30
CA THR A 520 11.17 -4.11 12.60
C THR A 520 10.28 -4.97 13.49
N THR A 521 10.62 -5.13 14.78
CA THR A 521 9.79 -5.89 15.72
C THR A 521 8.49 -5.16 16.05
N ALA A 522 8.55 -3.84 16.30
CA ALA A 522 7.38 -3.03 16.61
C ALA A 522 6.39 -3.05 15.44
N LEU A 523 6.86 -2.74 14.22
CA LEU A 523 6.01 -2.69 13.05
C LEU A 523 5.42 -4.07 12.71
N LEU A 524 6.20 -5.15 12.79
CA LEU A 524 5.67 -6.50 12.58
C LEU A 524 4.57 -6.87 13.59
N ALA A 525 4.70 -6.43 14.85
CA ALA A 525 3.69 -6.68 15.87
C ALA A 525 2.38 -5.91 15.60
N GLU A 526 2.46 -4.71 15.03
CA GLU A 526 1.29 -3.95 14.58
C GLU A 526 0.55 -4.71 13.47
N TYR A 527 1.25 -5.15 12.42
CA TYR A 527 0.66 -5.94 11.34
C TYR A 527 0.11 -7.28 11.82
N GLU A 528 0.82 -7.99 12.69
CA GLU A 528 0.33 -9.25 13.27
C GLU A 528 -0.99 -9.01 14.03
N THR A 529 -1.06 -7.97 14.85
CA THR A 529 -2.27 -7.60 15.59
C THR A 529 -3.42 -7.24 14.65
N LEU A 530 -3.11 -6.50 13.58
CA LEU A 530 -4.09 -6.00 12.63
C LEU A 530 -4.69 -7.11 11.75
N TYR A 531 -3.91 -8.14 11.40
CA TYR A 531 -4.36 -9.22 10.51
C TYR A 531 -4.87 -10.46 11.26
N ALA A 532 -4.26 -10.84 12.39
CA ALA A 532 -4.51 -12.11 13.08
C ALA A 532 -6.01 -12.46 13.26
N PRO A 533 -6.90 -11.55 13.68
CA PRO A 533 -8.31 -11.90 13.92
C PRO A 533 -9.06 -12.33 12.66
N TYR A 534 -8.60 -11.92 11.48
CA TYR A 534 -9.33 -12.06 10.23
C TYR A 534 -8.76 -13.15 9.31
N MET A 535 -7.51 -13.56 9.55
CA MET A 535 -6.83 -14.58 8.74
C MET A 535 -7.51 -15.95 8.72
N PRO A 536 -8.20 -16.43 9.78
CA PRO A 536 -8.95 -17.67 9.68
C PRO A 536 -10.03 -17.66 8.60
N ALA A 537 -10.80 -16.56 8.48
CA ALA A 537 -11.82 -16.43 7.44
C ALA A 537 -11.19 -16.29 6.04
N GLN A 538 -10.06 -15.59 5.94
CA GLN A 538 -9.28 -15.49 4.70
C GLN A 538 -8.81 -16.86 4.25
N PHE A 539 -8.18 -17.65 5.12
CA PHE A 539 -7.67 -18.97 4.75
C PHE A 539 -8.78 -19.97 4.47
N ASN A 540 -9.89 -19.93 5.22
CA ASN A 540 -11.05 -20.76 4.90
C ASN A 540 -11.54 -20.59 3.45
N ARG A 541 -11.34 -19.42 2.86
CA ARG A 541 -11.81 -19.10 1.51
C ARG A 541 -10.71 -19.06 0.44
N PHE A 542 -9.48 -18.69 0.79
CA PHE A 542 -8.40 -18.45 -0.16
C PHE A 542 -7.05 -18.94 0.36
N GLY A 543 -7.05 -19.80 1.37
CA GLY A 543 -5.82 -20.45 1.82
C GLY A 543 -5.41 -21.56 0.85
N PRO A 544 -4.14 -21.99 0.90
CA PRO A 544 -3.69 -23.16 0.15
C PRO A 544 -4.55 -24.38 0.47
N ASP A 545 -4.86 -25.21 -0.54
CA ASP A 545 -5.71 -26.40 -0.39
C ASP A 545 -5.29 -27.27 0.81
N TRP A 546 -3.99 -27.49 0.99
CA TRP A 546 -3.46 -28.32 2.07
C TRP A 546 -3.61 -27.66 3.46
N VAL A 547 -3.55 -26.33 3.55
CA VAL A 547 -3.81 -25.58 4.79
C VAL A 547 -5.29 -25.73 5.12
N VAL A 548 -6.16 -25.48 4.15
CA VAL A 548 -7.62 -25.56 4.30
C VAL A 548 -8.03 -26.96 4.78
N GLN A 549 -7.44 -28.00 4.20
CA GLN A 549 -7.75 -29.39 4.46
C GLN A 549 -7.19 -29.92 5.80
N TRP A 550 -5.97 -29.51 6.20
CA TRP A 550 -5.24 -30.19 7.28
C TRP A 550 -4.80 -29.32 8.46
N MET A 551 -4.97 -27.99 8.39
CA MET A 551 -4.41 -27.07 9.40
C MET A 551 -5.47 -26.25 10.17
N LYS A 552 -6.70 -26.73 10.29
CA LYS A 552 -7.71 -26.09 11.16
C LYS A 552 -7.35 -26.28 12.65
N PRO A 553 -7.45 -25.24 13.52
CA PRO A 553 -7.72 -23.84 13.19
C PRO A 553 -6.48 -23.14 12.60
N TYR A 554 -6.71 -22.23 11.64
CA TYR A 554 -5.66 -21.67 10.78
C TYR A 554 -4.70 -20.70 11.47
N ASP A 555 -4.97 -20.31 12.71
CA ASP A 555 -4.16 -19.34 13.47
C ASP A 555 -2.71 -19.80 13.60
N LYS A 556 -2.47 -21.11 13.70
CA LYS A 556 -1.10 -21.65 13.76
C LYS A 556 -0.35 -21.34 12.46
N TYR A 557 -0.99 -21.60 11.31
CA TYR A 557 -0.36 -21.37 10.01
C TYR A 557 0.00 -19.89 9.83
N PHE A 558 -0.93 -18.97 10.17
CA PHE A 558 -0.63 -17.52 10.15
C PHE A 558 0.58 -17.18 11.03
N ARG A 559 0.58 -17.63 12.30
CA ARG A 559 1.70 -17.37 13.21
C ARG A 559 3.02 -17.91 12.69
N ASP A 560 3.01 -19.07 12.03
CA ASP A 560 4.22 -19.61 11.42
C ASP A 560 4.75 -18.69 10.29
N GLN A 561 3.86 -18.12 9.47
CA GLN A 561 4.27 -17.15 8.43
C GLN A 561 4.82 -15.85 9.02
N VAL A 562 4.21 -15.33 10.08
CA VAL A 562 4.72 -14.15 10.81
C VAL A 562 6.07 -14.46 11.46
N ASN A 563 6.23 -15.67 12.01
CA ASN A 563 7.49 -16.10 12.61
C ASN A 563 8.63 -16.19 11.59
N GLN A 564 8.35 -16.54 10.33
CA GLN A 564 9.38 -16.48 9.28
C GLN A 564 9.89 -15.05 9.06
N ILE A 565 8.99 -14.07 8.96
CA ILE A 565 9.37 -12.64 8.86
C ILE A 565 10.20 -12.24 10.08
N ARG A 566 9.74 -12.62 11.28
CA ARG A 566 10.40 -12.31 12.55
C ARG A 566 11.83 -12.87 12.62
N GLN A 567 12.04 -14.10 12.16
CA GLN A 567 13.38 -14.68 12.10
C GLN A 567 14.24 -13.99 11.05
N PHE A 568 13.68 -13.62 9.90
CA PHE A 568 14.39 -12.86 8.89
C PHE A 568 14.90 -11.53 9.45
N PHE A 569 14.04 -10.71 10.04
CA PHE A 569 14.42 -9.45 10.67
C PHE A 569 15.45 -9.61 11.79
N LYS A 570 15.38 -10.71 12.55
CA LYS A 570 16.35 -10.99 13.61
C LYS A 570 17.73 -11.34 13.07
N LEU A 571 17.80 -12.12 11.99
CA LEU A 571 19.05 -12.74 11.54
C LEU A 571 19.73 -11.97 10.40
N ARG A 572 18.96 -11.28 9.54
CA ARG A 572 19.48 -10.55 8.38
C ARG A 572 20.48 -9.43 8.73
N PRO A 573 20.25 -8.58 9.75
CA PRO A 573 21.16 -7.45 10.03
C PRO A 573 22.61 -7.85 10.27
N SER A 574 22.86 -9.01 10.88
CA SER A 574 24.22 -9.47 11.16
C SER A 574 24.96 -9.97 9.93
N GLN A 575 24.25 -10.26 8.83
CA GLN A 575 24.86 -10.74 7.58
C GLN A 575 25.40 -9.59 6.72
N ILE A 576 24.76 -8.42 6.79
CA ILE A 576 25.06 -7.28 5.90
C ILE A 576 26.52 -6.81 5.99
N PRO A 577 27.15 -6.68 7.18
CA PRO A 577 28.56 -6.33 7.25
C PRO A 577 29.47 -7.36 6.58
N ASP A 578 29.13 -8.65 6.67
CA ASP A 578 29.94 -9.71 6.07
C ASP A 578 29.83 -9.68 4.54
N PHE A 579 28.65 -9.37 3.99
CA PHE A 579 28.48 -9.13 2.54
C PHE A 579 29.29 -7.92 2.08
N LEU A 580 29.14 -6.77 2.76
CA LEU A 580 29.90 -5.56 2.44
C LEU A 580 31.42 -5.80 2.46
N GLN A 581 31.93 -6.45 3.50
CA GLN A 581 33.33 -6.80 3.61
C GLN A 581 33.79 -7.71 2.47
N LYS A 582 33.05 -8.80 2.24
CA LYS A 582 33.43 -9.83 1.27
C LYS A 582 33.37 -9.30 -0.16
N ASP A 583 32.26 -8.66 -0.51
CA ASP A 583 31.93 -8.36 -1.91
C ASP A 583 32.45 -7.00 -2.37
N LEU A 584 32.63 -6.06 -1.43
CA LEU A 584 33.24 -4.76 -1.69
C LEU A 584 34.64 -4.64 -1.06
N ASN A 585 35.27 -5.73 -0.62
CA ASN A 585 36.64 -5.73 -0.10
C ASN A 585 36.92 -4.62 0.94
N LEU A 586 35.97 -4.38 1.85
CA LEU A 586 36.16 -3.44 2.96
C LEU A 586 37.05 -4.06 4.04
N SER A 587 37.68 -3.22 4.84
CA SER A 587 38.45 -3.67 6.00
C SER A 587 37.57 -4.37 7.04
N GLN A 588 38.19 -5.05 8.02
CA GLN A 588 37.46 -5.58 9.18
C GLN A 588 37.29 -4.54 10.30
N GLU A 589 37.94 -3.38 10.17
CA GLU A 589 37.99 -2.36 11.20
C GLU A 589 36.65 -1.62 11.25
N ARG A 590 36.03 -1.63 12.44
CA ARG A 590 34.70 -1.07 12.67
C ARG A 590 34.65 -0.38 14.03
N GLY A 591 33.86 0.68 14.10
CA GLY A 591 33.64 1.47 15.30
C GLY A 591 32.14 1.68 15.55
N THR A 592 31.76 1.74 16.82
CA THR A 592 30.39 2.04 17.22
C THR A 592 30.28 3.51 17.61
N LEU A 593 29.38 4.24 16.95
CA LEU A 593 28.99 5.58 17.34
C LEU A 593 27.86 5.47 18.37
N THR A 594 28.04 6.12 19.51
CA THR A 594 26.99 6.41 20.49
C THR A 594 26.67 7.90 20.38
N LEU A 595 25.43 8.24 20.06
CA LEU A 595 24.99 9.61 19.79
C LEU A 595 23.91 10.04 20.76
N THR A 596 24.07 11.23 21.32
CA THR A 596 23.08 11.88 22.19
C THR A 596 22.92 13.36 21.82
N VAL A 597 21.85 13.95 22.35
CA VAL A 597 21.66 15.41 22.40
C VAL A 597 21.45 15.84 23.84
N ASN A 598 21.86 17.05 24.20
CA ASN A 598 21.63 17.57 25.55
C ASN A 598 20.14 17.75 25.88
N ASP A 599 19.34 18.16 24.88
CA ASP A 599 17.88 18.23 24.95
C ASP A 599 17.27 17.98 23.56
N ALA A 600 16.55 16.87 23.43
CA ALA A 600 15.91 16.48 22.18
C ALA A 600 14.74 17.38 21.76
N ALA A 601 14.27 18.26 22.65
CA ALA A 601 13.31 19.30 22.29
C ALA A 601 13.96 20.49 21.54
N LEU A 602 15.30 20.63 21.64
CA LEU A 602 16.03 21.76 21.07
C LEU A 602 16.72 21.43 19.73
N GLY A 603 16.80 20.16 19.36
CA GLY A 603 17.38 19.76 18.08
C GLY A 603 17.61 18.26 17.96
N THR A 604 18.01 17.85 16.77
CA THR A 604 18.40 16.47 16.43
C THR A 604 19.70 16.47 15.65
N VAL A 605 20.15 15.29 15.22
CA VAL A 605 21.34 15.10 14.39
C VAL A 605 20.98 14.26 13.18
N GLN A 606 21.38 14.72 12.01
CA GLN A 606 21.43 13.92 10.78
C GLN A 606 22.75 13.13 10.76
N VAL A 607 22.66 11.81 10.59
CA VAL A 607 23.82 10.92 10.40
C VAL A 607 23.83 10.49 8.94
N ASN A 608 24.85 10.91 8.18
CA ASN A 608 24.92 10.65 6.74
C ASN A 608 23.61 11.02 6.02
N THR A 609 22.85 10.01 5.58
CA THR A 609 21.56 10.15 4.87
C THR A 609 20.35 9.89 5.77
N LEU A 610 20.54 9.51 7.03
CA LEU A 610 19.46 9.31 8.01
C LEU A 610 18.89 10.65 8.45
N LYS A 611 17.61 10.85 8.16
CA LYS A 611 16.87 12.05 8.54
C LYS A 611 16.17 11.81 9.88
N GLN A 612 16.08 12.86 10.69
CA GLN A 612 15.18 12.93 11.87
C GLN A 612 15.30 11.77 12.88
N LEU A 613 16.51 11.46 13.34
CA LEU A 613 16.70 10.46 14.40
C LEU A 613 15.96 10.84 15.70
N ASP A 614 15.29 9.86 16.32
CA ASP A 614 14.77 10.03 17.68
C ASP A 614 15.92 9.96 18.70
N LEU A 615 16.47 11.14 19.00
CA LEU A 615 17.51 11.31 20.01
C LEU A 615 16.95 11.70 21.37
N SER A 616 15.68 11.40 21.65
CA SER A 616 15.17 11.52 23.01
C SER A 616 15.99 10.63 23.97
N GLY A 617 16.52 9.51 23.46
CA GLY A 617 17.41 8.58 24.15
C GLY A 617 18.81 8.57 23.56
N THR A 618 19.49 7.45 23.72
CA THR A 618 20.79 7.21 23.08
C THR A 618 20.56 6.43 21.79
N TRP A 619 21.17 6.90 20.71
CA TRP A 619 21.23 6.18 19.45
C TRP A 619 22.60 5.53 19.28
N CYS A 620 22.65 4.33 18.71
CA CYS A 620 23.90 3.63 18.43
C CYS A 620 23.91 3.07 17.01
N GLY A 621 25.04 3.23 16.31
CA GLY A 621 25.26 2.65 14.99
C GLY A 621 26.69 2.14 14.85
N THR A 622 26.89 1.06 14.08
CA THR A 622 28.23 0.53 13.79
C THR A 622 28.57 0.80 12.33
N TYR A 623 29.80 1.27 12.10
CA TYR A 623 30.30 1.64 10.78
C TYR A 623 31.70 1.07 10.53
N PHE A 624 31.99 0.73 9.27
CA PHE A 624 33.34 0.46 8.80
C PHE A 624 34.23 1.71 8.85
N ALA A 625 35.50 1.54 9.19
CA ALA A 625 36.48 2.63 9.22
C ALA A 625 36.87 3.11 7.81
N ASP A 626 36.61 2.30 6.77
CA ASP A 626 36.94 2.56 5.37
C ASP A 626 36.36 3.88 4.86
N TYR A 627 35.15 4.24 5.32
CA TYR A 627 34.48 5.47 4.92
C TYR A 627 34.10 6.29 6.14
N PRO A 628 34.45 7.59 6.17
CA PRO A 628 34.09 8.42 7.30
C PRO A 628 32.59 8.75 7.27
N ILE A 629 31.99 8.80 8.45
CA ILE A 629 30.60 9.22 8.63
C ILE A 629 30.53 10.74 8.78
N THR A 630 29.39 11.32 8.44
CA THR A 630 29.09 12.74 8.63
C THR A 630 27.96 12.91 9.65
N LEU A 631 28.18 13.81 10.62
CA LEU A 631 27.16 14.24 11.58
C LEU A 631 26.83 15.70 11.33
N THR A 632 25.55 16.02 11.18
CA THR A 632 25.06 17.39 11.02
C THR A 632 24.03 17.71 12.10
N ALA A 633 24.30 18.72 12.93
CA ALA A 633 23.36 19.18 13.94
C ALA A 633 22.21 19.96 13.29
N VAL A 634 20.97 19.65 13.68
CA VAL A 634 19.75 20.26 13.16
C VAL A 634 18.98 20.88 14.33
N PRO A 635 19.12 22.18 14.60
CA PRO A 635 18.37 22.86 15.65
C PRO A 635 16.86 22.86 15.37
N ALA A 636 16.06 22.73 16.41
CA ALA A 636 14.63 22.96 16.35
C ALA A 636 14.33 24.46 16.15
N PRO A 637 13.13 24.84 15.66
CA PRO A 637 12.75 26.25 15.54
C PRO A 637 12.94 27.02 16.86
N GLY A 638 13.75 28.09 16.81
CA GLY A 638 14.05 28.94 17.98
C GLY A 638 15.23 28.47 18.83
N ALA A 639 15.84 27.33 18.54
CA ALA A 639 17.06 26.86 19.18
C ALA A 639 18.30 27.14 18.31
N SER A 640 19.49 27.12 18.92
CA SER A 640 20.78 27.21 18.22
C SER A 640 21.69 26.05 18.60
N PHE A 641 22.54 25.63 17.66
CA PHE A 641 23.59 24.66 17.93
C PHE A 641 24.81 25.37 18.56
N THR A 642 25.30 24.83 19.67
CA THR A 642 26.41 25.42 20.45
C THR A 642 27.73 24.66 20.31
N GLY A 643 27.70 23.39 19.93
CA GLY A 643 28.89 22.60 19.68
C GLY A 643 28.74 21.10 19.96
N TRP A 644 29.71 20.34 19.46
CA TRP A 644 29.90 18.92 19.72
C TRP A 644 30.78 18.72 20.96
N SER A 645 30.47 17.69 21.75
CA SER A 645 31.24 17.27 22.92
C SER A 645 31.35 15.75 23.01
N GLY A 646 32.25 15.25 23.86
CA GLY A 646 32.57 13.82 23.98
C GLY A 646 33.91 13.51 23.33
N ASP A 647 33.98 12.42 22.56
CA ASP A 647 35.22 11.97 21.91
C ASP A 647 35.64 12.84 20.71
N ALA A 648 34.74 13.69 20.21
CA ALA A 648 35.07 14.76 19.27
C ALA A 648 34.40 16.07 19.71
N SER A 649 35.19 17.14 19.81
CA SER A 649 34.69 18.49 20.13
C SER A 649 34.95 19.44 18.97
N ASN A 650 33.90 20.14 18.55
CA ASN A 650 33.92 21.07 17.42
C ASN A 650 32.73 22.03 17.52
N THR A 651 32.84 23.23 16.98
CA THR A 651 31.75 24.21 16.91
C THR A 651 31.09 24.29 15.53
N ALA A 652 31.68 23.66 14.51
CA ALA A 652 31.05 23.51 13.20
C ALA A 652 29.80 22.63 13.31
N PRO A 653 28.67 23.01 12.68
CA PRO A 653 27.43 22.23 12.72
C PRO A 653 27.56 20.87 12.04
N THR A 654 28.54 20.71 11.14
CA THR A 654 28.84 19.44 10.47
C THR A 654 30.25 18.99 10.81
N ILE A 655 30.39 17.73 11.21
CA ILE A 655 31.68 17.06 11.46
C ILE A 655 31.76 15.71 10.76
N THR A 656 32.99 15.29 10.50
CA THR A 656 33.29 14.01 9.87
C THR A 656 34.11 13.15 10.83
N LEU A 657 33.76 11.86 10.96
CA LEU A 657 34.38 10.93 11.90
C LEU A 657 34.78 9.63 11.19
N THR A 658 35.99 9.15 11.46
CA THR A 658 36.42 7.80 11.06
C THR A 658 36.12 6.83 12.20
N MET A 659 35.27 5.84 11.94
CA MET A 659 34.80 4.89 12.95
C MET A 659 35.73 3.68 13.06
N ASN A 660 36.91 3.87 13.65
CA ASN A 660 37.89 2.79 13.93
C ASN A 660 37.88 2.29 15.38
N GLN A 661 37.09 2.94 16.24
CA GLN A 661 36.87 2.58 17.64
C GLN A 661 35.48 3.01 18.07
N ALA A 662 35.07 2.65 19.29
CA ALA A 662 33.86 3.20 19.86
C ALA A 662 34.03 4.70 20.15
N MET A 663 33.04 5.51 19.77
CA MET A 663 33.01 6.96 20.04
C MET A 663 31.67 7.36 20.63
N SER A 664 31.68 8.22 21.65
CA SER A 664 30.50 8.84 22.25
C SER A 664 30.49 10.33 21.93
N ILE A 665 29.49 10.77 21.17
CA ILE A 665 29.34 12.15 20.70
C ILE A 665 28.01 12.71 21.20
N GLN A 666 28.02 13.94 21.69
CA GLN A 666 26.82 14.69 22.05
C GLN A 666 26.74 16.00 21.27
N ALA A 667 25.60 16.26 20.63
CA ALA A 667 25.27 17.59 20.09
C ALA A 667 24.64 18.44 21.19
N ASN A 668 25.08 19.70 21.31
CA ASN A 668 24.56 20.62 22.30
C ASN A 668 23.77 21.76 21.63
N PHE A 669 22.58 22.01 22.13
CA PHE A 669 21.69 23.08 21.69
C PHE A 669 21.28 24.00 22.86
N ASP A 670 20.95 25.25 22.56
CA ASP A 670 20.39 26.20 23.53
C ASP A 670 19.18 26.96 22.94
N LEU A 671 18.39 27.55 23.83
CA LEU A 671 17.44 28.60 23.46
C LEU A 671 18.22 29.91 23.56
N GLY A 672 18.42 30.57 22.42
CA GLY A 672 19.19 31.81 22.32
C GLY A 672 18.65 32.96 23.16
#